data_AF-A0A4Y6UV27-F1
#
_entry.id   AF-A0A4Y6UV27-F1
#
_cell.length_a   1.000
_cell.length_b   1.000
_cell.length_c   1.000
_cell.angle_alpha   90.00
_cell.angle_beta   90.00
_cell.angle_gamma   90.00
#
_symmetry.space_group_name_H-M   'P 1'
#
loop_
_entity.id
_entity.type
_entity.pdbx_description
1 polymer ?
#
loop_
_entity_poly.entity_id
_entity_poly.type
_entity_poly.pdbx_seq_one_letter_code
_entity_poly.pdbx_strand_id
1 'polypeptide(L)'
;MDSRNFRTDRKVEQKWRRSGVAALTALLAVTGSLAAVPARAEGVPVSGARQIAAQADAGTSAAAHAVRGVRNDGQTVSAANANHYETEHFQILWGNGGKHEQVTPELLQESGRTLEACWEVYVDVLKMRPSLASVNGAADPARTYKMNVIVMETGLPKYEQGWAFAGIDSDGYPYIMAAPGALRGDSVLPHELGHAIQFAHGQNSWRHSGYLGPWYEPVANWFREEYVVSQLYKRGGSTGRPELTFPYLAASSLTPVNGRAYYEAWPILKYLEENPDDLAGYGTGFVAQLLASGNPDNLQESFYELLARTNSKTDIQTAIGRYAAHMATFDFREKKVYNNEVKQQLQHGGIYWQQLYTMLNAVSGEPNTYAVPAERAPQAAGYNVIPLDATIPAGQTSVSVQATLNGSTQTPGAGWTAYLVAENASGVSRYSESFESGGSAELTVHAGEKAYVSVAATPTLESMSAVKIGIASWNGAFSEKKVPFESKPQYPYTLKLDGAQPQTRGIEGGAEHTVAKNPVVKNTFAEDAEDTFTEDAEYRFAEDGEDTFAEDAEDRFTVDGEDAFTEDGEDTFTEDGEDTFAEDEEDTFTEDAEDRFAEDGGSAHPNGGGFVANGASVDESVYVGPNARVLDRAVVKGTARIEDRAVVRGEAKVGGSARITNHALVQGGARVEGSAVVSGYAIVDESALVKDQARVGGQAIVRGEAVVSGSGQVLESAQASGYYEIGGNAVVKGLSLVRGGSRSAHGGAQGDAVTYGDFFDDQGYTLTSGAFSGYQSVQASVNTFKDGYAKKSDGGYERGTN
;
A
#
# COMPACT_ATOMS: atom_id res chain seq x y z
N MET A 1 31.42 -13.38 51.54
CA MET A 1 32.14 -14.63 51.90
C MET A 1 31.19 -15.52 52.70
N ASP A 2 31.50 -16.81 52.78
CA ASP A 2 30.51 -17.91 52.73
C ASP A 2 29.75 -18.25 54.03
N SER A 3 28.69 -19.07 53.85
CA SER A 3 28.03 -20.01 54.79
C SER A 3 26.71 -19.66 55.49
N ARG A 4 25.82 -20.69 55.52
CA ARG A 4 24.64 -20.97 56.40
C ARG A 4 23.27 -20.39 55.97
N ASN A 5 22.13 -21.09 56.07
CA ASN A 5 21.85 -22.51 56.45
C ASN A 5 20.39 -22.97 56.09
N PHE A 6 20.21 -24.28 55.86
CA PHE A 6 19.03 -25.16 56.15
C PHE A 6 17.58 -24.94 55.60
N ARG A 7 17.23 -25.80 54.62
CA ARG A 7 16.12 -26.79 54.52
C ARG A 7 14.86 -26.78 55.44
N THR A 8 13.73 -27.19 54.81
CA THR A 8 12.56 -28.01 55.31
C THR A 8 11.55 -27.38 56.30
N ASP A 9 10.24 -27.72 56.36
CA ASP A 9 9.41 -28.73 55.64
C ASP A 9 7.88 -28.40 55.61
N ARG A 10 7.14 -29.08 54.71
CA ARG A 10 5.71 -29.54 54.75
C ARG A 10 4.48 -28.67 55.12
N LYS A 11 3.58 -28.58 54.11
CA LYS A 11 2.15 -29.03 54.05
C LYS A 11 1.15 -28.77 55.20
N VAL A 12 0.06 -28.07 54.84
CA VAL A 12 -1.34 -28.53 55.09
C VAL A 12 -2.13 -28.49 53.75
N GLU A 13 -3.45 -28.74 53.75
CA GLU A 13 -4.18 -29.44 52.69
C GLU A 13 -5.73 -29.20 52.75
N GLN A 14 -6.49 -29.80 51.82
CA GLN A 14 -7.96 -30.05 51.78
C GLN A 14 -8.88 -28.85 51.43
N LYS A 15 -9.44 -28.81 50.20
CA LYS A 15 -10.73 -29.38 49.70
C LYS A 15 -11.97 -28.65 50.28
N TRP A 16 -12.94 -28.19 49.46
CA TRP A 16 -13.95 -29.02 48.76
C TRP A 16 -14.51 -28.39 47.44
N ARG A 17 -15.45 -29.10 46.77
CA ARG A 17 -15.93 -28.89 45.37
C ARG A 17 -17.39 -28.37 45.25
N ARG A 18 -17.64 -27.62 44.16
CA ARG A 18 -18.81 -27.62 43.22
C ARG A 18 -20.25 -27.24 43.69
N SER A 19 -21.03 -26.82 42.67
CA SER A 19 -22.49 -26.59 42.57
C SER A 19 -22.91 -25.13 42.86
N GLY A 20 -23.86 -24.49 42.14
CA GLY A 20 -24.60 -24.88 40.93
C GLY A 20 -26.00 -24.24 40.86
N VAL A 21 -26.30 -23.48 39.78
CA VAL A 21 -27.64 -23.11 39.21
C VAL A 21 -28.76 -22.56 40.15
N ALA A 22 -29.27 -21.34 39.88
CA ALA A 22 -30.72 -21.02 39.73
C ALA A 22 -31.01 -19.50 39.60
N ALA A 23 -32.16 -19.16 38.99
CA ALA A 23 -32.58 -17.82 38.56
C ALA A 23 -33.57 -17.08 39.48
N LEU A 24 -33.73 -15.76 39.29
CA LEU A 24 -34.93 -14.91 39.43
C LEU A 24 -34.55 -13.51 38.88
N THR A 25 -35.14 -12.83 37.86
CA THR A 25 -36.52 -12.61 37.38
C THR A 25 -37.31 -11.50 38.09
N ALA A 26 -37.26 -10.27 37.55
CA ALA A 26 -38.27 -9.19 37.54
C ALA A 26 -37.69 -8.01 36.70
N LEU A 27 -38.12 -7.65 35.49
CA LEU A 27 -39.44 -7.34 34.91
C LEU A 27 -40.00 -5.96 35.31
N LEU A 28 -39.83 -4.97 34.42
CA LEU A 28 -40.83 -3.92 34.14
C LEU A 28 -40.50 -3.20 32.82
N ALA A 29 -41.39 -3.36 31.83
CA ALA A 29 -41.40 -2.56 30.62
C ALA A 29 -42.56 -1.55 30.69
N VAL A 30 -42.40 -0.38 30.09
CA VAL A 30 -43.53 0.52 29.77
C VAL A 30 -43.36 1.00 28.34
N THR A 31 -44.45 0.94 27.59
CA THR A 31 -44.56 1.28 26.16
C THR A 31 -45.41 2.54 25.96
N GLY A 32 -45.24 3.18 24.79
CA GLY A 32 -46.14 4.24 24.28
C GLY A 32 -45.57 5.67 24.41
N SER A 33 -45.84 6.60 23.49
CA SER A 33 -46.74 6.54 22.32
C SER A 33 -46.35 7.57 21.24
N LEU A 34 -46.78 7.32 20.00
CA LEU A 34 -46.75 8.28 18.90
C LEU A 34 -47.68 9.48 19.14
N ALA A 35 -47.27 10.67 18.69
CA ALA A 35 -48.15 11.79 18.35
C ALA A 35 -47.47 12.63 17.23
N ALA A 36 -48.25 13.18 16.31
CA ALA A 36 -47.75 13.81 15.09
C ALA A 36 -48.47 15.14 14.77
N VAL A 37 -47.74 16.08 14.14
CA VAL A 37 -48.27 17.17 13.27
C VAL A 37 -49.02 18.31 14.01
N PRO A 38 -49.04 19.59 13.54
CA PRO A 38 -48.67 20.12 12.22
C PRO A 38 -47.64 21.28 12.18
N ALA A 39 -47.20 21.59 10.97
CA ALA A 39 -46.51 22.84 10.62
C ALA A 39 -47.50 24.00 10.39
N ARG A 40 -47.06 25.24 10.64
CA ARG A 40 -47.53 26.44 9.91
C ARG A 40 -46.46 27.54 9.95
N ALA A 41 -46.26 28.21 8.82
CA ALA A 41 -45.29 29.30 8.67
C ALA A 41 -45.90 30.68 8.98
N GLU A 42 -45.07 31.66 9.36
CA GLU A 42 -45.15 33.07 8.92
C GLU A 42 -43.97 33.94 9.46
N GLY A 43 -43.08 34.39 8.55
CA GLY A 43 -42.62 35.79 8.41
C GLY A 43 -41.68 36.52 9.41
N VAL A 44 -40.45 36.81 8.93
CA VAL A 44 -39.69 38.10 9.03
C VAL A 44 -39.07 38.53 10.40
N PRO A 45 -37.87 39.17 10.46
CA PRO A 45 -36.60 38.97 9.73
C PRO A 45 -35.42 38.63 10.67
N VAL A 46 -34.25 38.26 10.13
CA VAL A 46 -33.04 37.96 10.92
C VAL A 46 -32.29 39.24 11.33
N SER A 47 -32.00 39.41 12.63
CA SER A 47 -30.98 40.35 13.11
C SER A 47 -30.29 39.86 14.39
N GLY A 48 -28.97 39.80 14.38
CA GLY A 48 -28.13 39.68 15.58
C GLY A 48 -27.83 38.25 16.04
N ALA A 49 -26.69 37.71 15.60
CA ALA A 49 -26.08 36.56 16.25
C ALA A 49 -25.64 36.94 17.68
N ARG A 50 -26.13 36.23 18.69
CA ARG A 50 -25.60 36.24 20.06
C ARG A 50 -25.65 34.85 20.69
N GLN A 51 -24.48 34.43 21.15
CA GLN A 51 -24.18 33.46 22.22
C GLN A 51 -25.32 32.53 22.66
N ILE A 52 -25.14 31.23 22.42
CA ILE A 52 -25.73 30.17 23.24
C ILE A 52 -24.61 29.52 24.03
N ALA A 53 -24.56 29.77 25.33
CA ALA A 53 -23.73 29.02 26.26
C ALA A 53 -24.49 27.76 26.69
N ALA A 54 -23.94 26.58 26.41
CA ALA A 54 -24.43 25.33 26.98
C ALA A 54 -23.75 25.08 28.33
N GLN A 55 -24.54 24.88 29.39
CA GLN A 55 -24.00 24.49 30.70
C GLN A 55 -23.60 23.01 30.67
N ALA A 56 -22.33 22.71 30.90
CA ALA A 56 -21.87 21.36 31.20
C ALA A 56 -22.02 21.08 32.70
N ASP A 57 -22.48 19.88 33.05
CA ASP A 57 -22.61 19.44 34.45
C ASP A 57 -21.25 19.02 35.03
N ALA A 58 -21.04 19.22 36.33
CA ALA A 58 -19.69 19.31 36.90
C ALA A 58 -19.16 17.97 37.44
N GLY A 59 -18.15 17.41 36.77
CA GLY A 59 -17.36 16.26 37.22
C GLY A 59 -15.86 16.50 37.15
N THR A 60 -15.24 16.87 38.28
CA THR A 60 -13.77 16.96 38.50
C THR A 60 -12.94 17.67 37.43
N SER A 61 -12.80 19.00 37.56
CA SER A 61 -11.93 19.80 36.70
C SER A 61 -10.43 19.51 36.91
N ALA A 62 -9.79 18.92 35.90
CA ALA A 62 -8.41 19.28 35.59
C ALA A 62 -8.38 20.76 35.16
N ALA A 63 -7.25 21.46 35.37
CA ALA A 63 -7.15 22.86 34.96
C ALA A 63 -7.12 22.95 33.43
N ALA A 64 -8.17 23.52 32.82
CA ALA A 64 -8.27 23.66 31.38
C ALA A 64 -7.03 24.39 30.81
N HIS A 65 -6.41 23.81 29.78
CA HIS A 65 -5.28 24.44 29.08
C HIS A 65 -5.69 25.80 28.52
N ALA A 66 -4.80 26.78 28.63
CA ALA A 66 -5.07 28.13 28.15
C ALA A 66 -5.13 28.17 26.62
N VAL A 67 -5.84 29.16 26.06
CA VAL A 67 -5.77 29.46 24.62
C VAL A 67 -4.67 30.48 24.30
N ARG A 68 -4.05 30.33 23.13
CA ARG A 68 -3.17 31.32 22.49
C ARG A 68 -3.49 31.40 21.01
N GLY A 69 -3.21 32.53 20.38
CA GLY A 69 -3.21 32.60 18.92
C GLY A 69 -1.96 31.97 18.31
N VAL A 70 -2.05 31.56 17.05
CA VAL A 70 -0.88 31.21 16.22
C VAL A 70 -0.17 32.51 15.84
N ARG A 71 1.16 32.56 15.94
CA ARG A 71 1.98 33.74 15.58
C ARG A 71 2.99 33.39 14.50
N ASN A 72 2.90 34.07 13.35
CA ASN A 72 3.85 33.96 12.24
C ASN A 72 4.01 35.35 11.59
N ASP A 73 5.22 35.70 11.14
CA ASP A 73 5.52 36.93 10.38
C ASP A 73 4.95 38.25 10.95
N GLY A 74 4.92 38.38 12.28
CA GLY A 74 4.36 39.56 12.96
C GLY A 74 2.83 39.66 12.93
N GLN A 75 2.14 38.66 12.39
CA GLN A 75 0.69 38.48 12.49
C GLN A 75 0.33 37.54 13.64
N THR A 76 -0.93 37.59 14.08
CA THR A 76 -1.47 36.67 15.09
C THR A 76 -2.92 36.34 14.74
N VAL A 77 -3.24 35.06 14.60
CA VAL A 77 -4.63 34.58 14.43
C VAL A 77 -5.09 33.97 15.75
N SER A 78 -6.21 34.45 16.29
CA SER A 78 -6.68 34.12 17.64
C SER A 78 -8.17 34.32 17.80
N ALA A 79 -8.77 33.82 18.89
CA ALA A 79 -10.17 34.08 19.26
C ALA A 79 -10.53 35.58 19.41
N ALA A 80 -9.56 36.51 19.43
CA ALA A 80 -9.80 37.95 19.47
C ALA A 80 -10.03 38.59 18.07
N ASN A 81 -9.63 37.91 16.99
CA ASN A 81 -9.72 38.42 15.60
C ASN A 81 -10.17 37.37 14.56
N ALA A 82 -10.45 36.15 15.00
CA ALA A 82 -11.04 35.06 14.22
C ALA A 82 -12.22 34.45 14.99
N ASN A 83 -13.10 33.78 14.28
CA ASN A 83 -14.09 32.88 14.88
C ASN A 83 -13.35 31.70 15.52
N HIS A 84 -13.91 31.13 16.59
CA HIS A 84 -13.26 30.04 17.33
C HIS A 84 -14.26 28.97 17.80
N TYR A 85 -13.73 27.75 17.94
CA TYR A 85 -14.39 26.59 18.56
C TYR A 85 -13.34 25.83 19.37
N GLU A 86 -13.70 25.37 20.57
CA GLU A 86 -12.75 24.73 21.49
C GLU A 86 -13.24 23.35 21.93
N THR A 87 -12.30 22.44 22.08
CA THR A 87 -12.48 21.13 22.73
C THR A 87 -11.65 21.10 24.02
N GLU A 88 -11.25 19.93 24.55
CA GLU A 88 -10.40 19.86 25.74
C GLU A 88 -8.95 20.29 25.42
N HIS A 89 -8.39 19.76 24.33
CA HIS A 89 -7.00 19.95 23.93
C HIS A 89 -6.79 20.90 22.73
N PHE A 90 -7.85 21.27 21.99
CA PHE A 90 -7.75 22.03 20.73
C PHE A 90 -8.55 23.33 20.70
N GLN A 91 -8.07 24.29 19.90
CA GLN A 91 -8.77 25.52 19.50
C GLN A 91 -8.75 25.61 17.96
N ILE A 92 -9.92 25.51 17.32
CA ILE A 92 -10.10 25.68 15.88
C ILE A 92 -10.40 27.16 15.61
N LEU A 93 -9.71 27.79 14.64
CA LEU A 93 -9.78 29.22 14.32
C LEU A 93 -10.07 29.45 12.83
N TRP A 94 -11.07 30.27 12.49
CA TRP A 94 -11.42 30.58 11.09
C TRP A 94 -11.86 32.04 10.87
N GLY A 95 -11.69 32.52 9.65
CA GLY A 95 -12.06 33.88 9.23
C GLY A 95 -13.53 34.03 8.81
N ASN A 96 -13.81 35.14 8.11
CA ASN A 96 -15.16 35.53 7.65
C ASN A 96 -15.23 35.73 6.12
N GLY A 97 -14.24 35.21 5.38
CA GLY A 97 -14.14 35.31 3.92
C GLY A 97 -14.04 33.94 3.26
N GLY A 98 -13.87 33.92 1.93
CA GLY A 98 -13.67 32.69 1.15
C GLY A 98 -14.67 31.58 1.53
N LYS A 99 -14.16 30.39 1.82
CA LYS A 99 -14.96 29.17 2.09
C LYS A 99 -15.52 29.09 3.53
N HIS A 100 -15.56 30.18 4.30
CA HIS A 100 -16.03 30.17 5.69
C HIS A 100 -17.44 29.57 5.89
N GLU A 101 -18.34 29.68 4.89
CA GLU A 101 -19.68 29.07 4.93
C GLU A 101 -19.65 27.52 5.02
N GLN A 102 -18.54 26.89 4.64
CA GLN A 102 -18.34 25.44 4.76
C GLN A 102 -17.96 25.02 6.19
N VAL A 103 -17.61 25.98 7.06
CA VAL A 103 -17.25 25.77 8.47
C VAL A 103 -18.52 25.75 9.32
N THR A 104 -19.32 24.70 9.14
CA THR A 104 -20.60 24.53 9.85
C THR A 104 -20.39 24.01 11.28
N PRO A 105 -21.37 24.17 12.19
CA PRO A 105 -21.31 23.58 13.53
C PRO A 105 -21.11 22.06 13.52
N GLU A 106 -21.67 21.36 12.53
CA GLU A 106 -21.54 19.91 12.35
C GLU A 106 -20.11 19.52 11.98
N LEU A 107 -19.45 20.30 11.11
CA LEU A 107 -18.04 20.11 10.78
C LEU A 107 -17.18 20.26 12.03
N LEU A 108 -17.34 21.37 12.76
CA LEU A 108 -16.57 21.64 13.99
C LEU A 108 -16.76 20.55 15.06
N GLN A 109 -17.97 20.00 15.18
CA GLN A 109 -18.27 18.88 16.07
C GLN A 109 -17.74 17.53 15.56
N GLU A 110 -17.66 17.29 14.25
CA GLU A 110 -17.01 16.10 13.68
C GLU A 110 -15.50 16.18 13.89
N SER A 111 -14.85 17.25 13.40
CA SER A 111 -13.40 17.46 13.50
C SER A 111 -12.93 17.50 14.95
N GLY A 112 -13.66 18.18 15.84
CA GLY A 112 -13.33 18.23 17.27
C GLY A 112 -13.38 16.84 17.94
N ARG A 113 -14.34 15.98 17.57
CA ARG A 113 -14.38 14.59 18.07
C ARG A 113 -13.25 13.73 17.51
N THR A 114 -12.92 13.90 16.23
CA THR A 114 -11.76 13.21 15.61
C THR A 114 -10.46 13.61 16.32
N LEU A 115 -10.22 14.91 16.53
CA LEU A 115 -9.02 15.41 17.19
C LEU A 115 -8.83 14.88 18.62
N GLU A 116 -9.89 14.87 19.43
CA GLU A 116 -9.84 14.31 20.79
C GLU A 116 -9.69 12.77 20.79
N ALA A 117 -10.30 12.06 19.85
CA ALA A 117 -10.11 10.62 19.72
C ALA A 117 -8.68 10.26 19.27
N CYS A 118 -8.11 11.02 18.33
CA CYS A 118 -6.69 10.90 17.97
C CYS A 118 -5.79 11.26 19.16
N TRP A 119 -6.14 12.25 19.98
CA TRP A 119 -5.38 12.60 21.19
C TRP A 119 -5.30 11.43 22.18
N GLU A 120 -6.43 10.76 22.45
CA GLU A 120 -6.46 9.57 23.31
C GLU A 120 -5.58 8.45 22.74
N VAL A 121 -5.58 8.21 21.43
CA VAL A 121 -4.65 7.23 20.81
C VAL A 121 -3.19 7.70 20.95
N TYR A 122 -2.87 8.92 20.54
CA TYR A 122 -1.48 9.35 20.36
C TYR A 122 -0.80 9.62 21.71
N VAL A 123 -1.47 10.32 22.62
CA VAL A 123 -0.91 10.71 23.92
C VAL A 123 -1.17 9.62 24.97
N ASP A 124 -2.42 9.16 25.11
CA ASP A 124 -2.77 8.26 26.21
C ASP A 124 -2.48 6.79 25.92
N VAL A 125 -2.60 6.30 24.68
CA VAL A 125 -2.22 4.92 24.32
C VAL A 125 -0.73 4.83 23.94
N LEU A 126 -0.30 5.54 22.91
CA LEU A 126 1.07 5.50 22.35
C LEU A 126 2.13 6.27 23.17
N LYS A 127 1.73 6.90 24.29
CA LYS A 127 2.60 7.57 25.27
C LYS A 127 3.43 8.73 24.70
N MET A 128 2.94 9.36 23.63
CA MET A 128 3.60 10.54 23.07
C MET A 128 3.57 11.71 24.05
N ARG A 129 4.59 12.56 23.97
CA ARG A 129 4.59 13.85 24.64
C ARG A 129 3.48 14.74 24.04
N PRO A 130 2.59 15.32 24.85
CA PRO A 130 1.55 16.21 24.35
C PRO A 130 2.14 17.55 23.87
N SER A 131 1.76 17.98 22.67
CA SER A 131 2.23 19.20 21.98
C SER A 131 1.61 20.50 22.50
N LEU A 132 1.55 20.67 23.83
CA LEU A 132 0.95 21.83 24.50
C LEU A 132 1.97 22.91 24.89
N ALA A 133 3.26 22.67 24.65
CA ALA A 133 4.38 23.52 25.04
C ALA A 133 5.30 23.82 23.85
N SER A 134 6.05 24.92 23.91
CA SER A 134 7.02 25.29 22.88
C SER A 134 8.14 24.26 22.76
N VAL A 135 8.50 23.90 21.52
CA VAL A 135 9.62 23.00 21.21
C VAL A 135 10.97 23.72 21.34
N ASN A 136 10.99 25.04 21.20
CA ASN A 136 12.20 25.88 21.16
C ASN A 136 12.79 26.19 22.55
N GLY A 137 12.20 25.67 23.65
CA GLY A 137 12.68 25.84 25.02
C GLY A 137 12.66 27.26 25.61
N ALA A 138 12.40 28.28 24.79
CA ALA A 138 12.41 29.70 25.17
C ALA A 138 11.11 30.16 25.86
N ALA A 139 10.01 29.45 25.68
CA ALA A 139 8.76 29.68 26.42
C ALA A 139 8.74 28.87 27.72
N ASP A 140 8.05 29.39 28.75
CA ASP A 140 7.90 28.73 30.05
C ASP A 140 7.31 27.30 29.89
N PRO A 141 8.07 26.24 30.20
CA PRO A 141 7.61 24.86 30.03
C PRO A 141 6.48 24.47 30.99
N ALA A 142 6.20 25.26 32.03
CA ALA A 142 5.02 25.08 32.87
C ALA A 142 3.73 25.62 32.21
N ARG A 143 3.85 26.44 31.15
CA ARG A 143 2.71 27.12 30.51
C ARG A 143 2.23 26.35 29.28
N THR A 144 1.28 25.45 29.52
CA THR A 144 0.59 24.68 28.49
C THR A 144 -0.56 25.46 27.85
N TYR A 145 -0.76 25.24 26.55
CA TYR A 145 -1.86 25.79 25.78
C TYR A 145 -2.51 24.72 24.89
N LYS A 146 -3.79 24.89 24.57
CA LYS A 146 -4.49 24.10 23.55
C LYS A 146 -3.74 24.20 22.20
N MET A 147 -3.68 23.10 21.46
CA MET A 147 -3.15 23.10 20.09
C MET A 147 -4.10 23.87 19.16
N ASN A 148 -3.54 24.67 18.26
CA ASN A 148 -4.33 25.42 17.30
C ASN A 148 -4.58 24.64 16.01
N VAL A 149 -5.77 24.80 15.44
CA VAL A 149 -6.12 24.36 14.09
C VAL A 149 -6.62 25.58 13.31
N ILE A 150 -5.85 26.03 12.32
CA ILE A 150 -6.24 27.15 11.45
C ILE A 150 -7.04 26.61 10.27
N VAL A 151 -8.26 27.11 10.08
CA VAL A 151 -9.07 26.76 8.91
C VAL A 151 -8.69 27.66 7.73
N MET A 152 -7.94 27.09 6.79
CA MET A 152 -7.46 27.79 5.59
C MET A 152 -8.60 28.16 4.64
N GLU A 153 -8.32 29.03 3.67
CA GLU A 153 -9.25 29.51 2.65
C GLU A 153 -10.47 30.29 3.22
N THR A 154 -10.47 30.63 4.51
CA THR A 154 -11.57 31.36 5.19
C THR A 154 -11.34 32.87 5.27
N GLY A 155 -10.45 33.42 4.44
CA GLY A 155 -10.10 34.85 4.44
C GLY A 155 -9.22 35.28 5.62
N LEU A 156 -8.51 34.33 6.25
CA LEU A 156 -7.44 34.63 7.20
C LEU A 156 -6.15 34.96 6.42
N PRO A 157 -5.49 36.10 6.70
CA PRO A 157 -4.21 36.42 6.08
C PRO A 157 -3.15 35.33 6.34
N LYS A 158 -2.29 35.05 5.36
CA LYS A 158 -1.28 33.97 5.32
C LYS A 158 -1.84 32.54 5.24
N TYR A 159 -3.15 32.37 5.21
CA TYR A 159 -3.83 31.07 5.21
C TYR A 159 -4.89 31.01 4.09
N GLU A 160 -4.63 31.70 2.97
CA GLU A 160 -5.60 31.89 1.87
C GLU A 160 -5.74 30.68 0.93
N GLN A 161 -4.75 29.78 0.90
CA GLN A 161 -4.67 28.62 0.00
C GLN A 161 -4.01 27.42 0.71
N GLY A 162 -4.20 26.21 0.16
CA GLY A 162 -3.62 24.95 0.67
C GLY A 162 -4.67 23.91 1.00
N TRP A 163 -4.26 22.65 1.19
CA TRP A 163 -5.15 21.56 1.58
C TRP A 163 -5.07 21.26 3.08
N ALA A 164 -3.96 20.70 3.55
CA ALA A 164 -3.65 20.56 4.97
C ALA A 164 -2.14 20.48 5.21
N PHE A 165 -1.70 20.99 6.36
CA PHE A 165 -0.30 21.00 6.78
C PHE A 165 -0.20 21.08 8.31
N ALA A 166 0.87 20.56 8.88
CA ALA A 166 1.28 20.82 10.25
C ALA A 166 2.50 21.76 10.28
N GLY A 167 2.49 22.71 11.21
CA GLY A 167 3.57 23.68 11.38
C GLY A 167 3.99 23.87 12.83
N ILE A 168 5.11 24.58 13.00
CA ILE A 168 5.54 25.16 14.28
C ILE A 168 5.54 26.67 14.09
N ASP A 169 4.91 27.41 14.99
CA ASP A 169 4.81 28.87 14.88
C ASP A 169 6.03 29.61 15.44
N SER A 170 6.09 30.94 15.31
CA SER A 170 7.27 31.74 15.70
C SER A 170 7.63 31.67 17.20
N ASP A 171 6.69 31.29 18.07
CA ASP A 171 6.95 31.07 19.50
C ASP A 171 7.42 29.62 19.78
N GLY A 172 7.46 28.76 18.76
CA GLY A 172 7.83 27.35 18.84
C GLY A 172 6.67 26.40 19.15
N TYR A 173 5.41 26.80 18.97
CA TYR A 173 4.25 25.93 19.27
C TYR A 173 3.76 25.18 18.02
N PRO A 174 3.59 23.84 18.08
CA PRO A 174 2.90 23.07 17.05
C PRO A 174 1.46 23.53 16.80
N TYR A 175 1.04 23.51 15.54
CA TYR A 175 -0.33 23.80 15.10
C TYR A 175 -0.64 23.10 13.78
N ILE A 176 -1.92 22.92 13.48
CA ILE A 176 -2.42 22.34 12.23
C ILE A 176 -3.04 23.46 11.38
N MET A 177 -3.00 23.28 10.07
CA MET A 177 -3.59 24.12 9.04
C MET A 177 -4.43 23.21 8.15
N ALA A 178 -5.71 23.51 7.90
CA ALA A 178 -6.57 22.66 7.09
C ALA A 178 -7.66 23.45 6.37
N ALA A 179 -7.90 23.18 5.09
CA ALA A 179 -9.09 23.64 4.38
C ALA A 179 -10.36 22.99 4.97
N PRO A 180 -11.57 23.57 4.79
CA PRO A 180 -12.81 23.02 5.34
C PRO A 180 -13.13 21.58 4.89
N GLY A 181 -12.59 21.15 3.74
CA GLY A 181 -12.69 19.77 3.26
C GLY A 181 -11.75 18.79 4.00
N ALA A 182 -10.52 19.21 4.28
CA ALA A 182 -9.49 18.41 4.96
C ALA A 182 -9.81 18.11 6.43
N LEU A 183 -10.64 18.96 7.05
CA LEU A 183 -11.17 18.77 8.40
C LEU A 183 -12.14 17.58 8.54
N ARG A 184 -12.52 16.92 7.44
CA ARG A 184 -13.48 15.79 7.40
C ARG A 184 -12.77 14.45 7.26
N GLY A 185 -13.36 13.41 7.83
CA GLY A 185 -12.90 12.04 7.65
C GLY A 185 -11.74 11.65 8.57
N ASP A 186 -10.88 10.77 8.06
CA ASP A 186 -10.04 9.88 8.87
C ASP A 186 -8.65 9.60 8.28
N SER A 187 -8.24 10.39 7.29
CA SER A 187 -6.91 10.35 6.68
C SER A 187 -6.17 11.64 7.03
N VAL A 188 -6.55 12.76 6.40
CA VAL A 188 -5.84 14.04 6.48
C VAL A 188 -5.70 14.59 7.90
N LEU A 189 -6.80 14.84 8.62
CA LEU A 189 -6.72 15.47 9.95
C LEU A 189 -5.98 14.60 11.01
N PRO A 190 -6.16 13.27 11.07
CA PRO A 190 -5.32 12.39 11.88
C PRO A 190 -3.82 12.40 11.50
N HIS A 191 -3.49 12.50 10.21
CA HIS A 191 -2.11 12.57 9.69
C HIS A 191 -1.41 13.86 10.12
N GLU A 192 -2.03 15.03 9.90
CA GLU A 192 -1.45 16.32 10.31
C GLU A 192 -1.31 16.44 11.84
N LEU A 193 -2.20 15.83 12.61
CA LEU A 193 -2.03 15.74 14.06
C LEU A 193 -0.85 14.83 14.44
N GLY A 194 -0.57 13.79 13.66
CA GLY A 194 0.64 12.97 13.79
C GLY A 194 1.92 13.81 13.68
N HIS A 195 2.03 14.62 12.62
CA HIS A 195 3.12 15.60 12.45
C HIS A 195 3.20 16.59 13.62
N ALA A 196 2.06 17.16 14.04
CA ALA A 196 2.01 18.12 15.14
C ALA A 196 2.42 17.52 16.51
N ILE A 197 2.20 16.21 16.72
CA ILE A 197 2.71 15.46 17.88
C ILE A 197 4.20 15.12 17.72
N GLN A 198 4.64 14.73 16.51
CA GLN A 198 6.04 14.45 16.20
C GLN A 198 6.95 15.66 16.51
N PHE A 199 6.54 16.89 16.15
CA PHE A 199 7.30 18.13 16.42
C PHE A 199 7.74 18.28 17.90
N ALA A 200 6.94 17.82 18.88
CA ALA A 200 7.25 17.96 20.30
C ALA A 200 8.36 17.02 20.82
N HIS A 201 8.80 16.07 20.00
CA HIS A 201 9.81 15.08 20.32
C HIS A 201 11.19 15.47 19.78
N GLY A 202 12.25 15.14 20.53
CA GLY A 202 13.65 15.27 20.05
C GLY A 202 14.06 16.68 19.59
N GLN A 203 13.39 17.75 20.07
CA GLN A 203 13.55 19.13 19.58
C GLN A 203 13.33 19.26 18.06
N ASN A 204 12.39 18.48 17.51
CA ASN A 204 12.14 18.38 16.07
C ASN A 204 13.37 17.99 15.22
N SER A 205 14.30 17.22 15.80
CA SER A 205 15.56 16.81 15.15
C SER A 205 15.40 16.00 13.86
N TRP A 206 14.25 15.34 13.65
CA TRP A 206 14.01 14.55 12.46
C TRP A 206 13.82 15.43 11.22
N ARG A 207 13.02 16.52 11.32
CA ARG A 207 12.65 17.39 10.20
C ARG A 207 13.85 17.93 9.40
N HIS A 208 14.94 18.25 10.08
CA HIS A 208 16.12 18.87 9.48
C HIS A 208 17.24 17.87 9.11
N SER A 209 17.07 16.59 9.45
CA SER A 209 18.02 15.52 9.08
C SER A 209 17.69 14.98 7.69
N GLY A 210 18.70 14.89 6.82
CA GLY A 210 18.54 14.30 5.49
C GLY A 210 18.19 12.80 5.50
N TYR A 211 18.32 12.12 6.65
CA TYR A 211 18.13 10.68 6.81
C TYR A 211 16.99 10.29 7.77
N LEU A 212 16.57 11.20 8.65
CA LEU A 212 15.39 11.03 9.51
C LEU A 212 14.17 11.83 9.00
N GLY A 213 14.37 12.96 8.33
CA GLY A 213 13.34 13.69 7.60
C GLY A 213 12.60 12.87 6.53
N PRO A 214 13.21 11.88 5.84
CA PRO A 214 12.48 10.93 4.98
C PRO A 214 11.42 10.11 5.71
N TRP A 215 11.56 9.94 7.03
CA TRP A 215 10.61 9.21 7.86
C TRP A 215 9.50 10.11 8.44
N TYR A 216 9.36 11.38 8.00
CA TYR A 216 8.26 12.26 8.41
C TYR A 216 6.89 11.65 8.09
N GLU A 217 6.62 11.47 6.79
CA GLU A 217 5.33 10.97 6.32
C GLU A 217 4.95 9.57 6.83
N PRO A 218 5.85 8.56 6.91
CA PRO A 218 5.46 7.28 7.50
C PRO A 218 5.27 7.33 9.02
N VAL A 219 5.82 8.32 9.74
CA VAL A 219 5.48 8.53 11.17
C VAL A 219 4.07 9.12 11.30
N ALA A 220 3.71 10.13 10.50
CA ALA A 220 2.37 10.70 10.49
C ALA A 220 1.30 9.71 10.00
N ASN A 221 1.61 8.91 8.97
CA ASN A 221 0.69 7.88 8.47
C ASN A 221 0.57 6.71 9.45
N TRP A 222 1.65 6.36 10.18
CA TRP A 222 1.57 5.42 11.29
C TRP A 222 0.60 5.90 12.38
N PHE A 223 0.67 7.17 12.78
CA PHE A 223 -0.30 7.75 13.71
C PHE A 223 -1.73 7.64 13.20
N ARG A 224 -1.97 8.05 11.94
CA ARG A 224 -3.27 7.93 11.27
C ARG A 224 -3.77 6.48 11.28
N GLU A 225 -2.89 5.52 11.00
CA GLU A 225 -3.21 4.10 10.95
C GLU A 225 -3.62 3.56 12.33
N GLU A 226 -2.85 3.85 13.39
CA GLU A 226 -3.20 3.50 14.77
C GLU A 226 -4.55 4.12 15.19
N TYR A 227 -4.91 5.30 14.70
CA TYR A 227 -6.25 5.87 14.93
C TYR A 227 -7.35 5.08 14.21
N VAL A 228 -7.24 4.83 12.90
CA VAL A 228 -8.37 4.26 12.13
C VAL A 228 -8.66 2.78 12.42
N VAL A 229 -7.68 2.05 12.96
CA VAL A 229 -7.89 0.66 13.42
C VAL A 229 -8.27 0.58 14.91
N SER A 230 -8.22 1.70 15.64
CA SER A 230 -8.58 1.76 17.06
C SER A 230 -10.07 1.51 17.34
N GLN A 231 -10.39 1.17 18.60
CA GLN A 231 -11.77 1.07 19.10
C GLN A 231 -12.47 2.43 19.27
N LEU A 232 -11.73 3.54 19.13
CA LEU A 232 -12.24 4.90 19.24
C LEU A 232 -12.77 5.40 17.89
N TYR A 233 -12.21 4.91 16.78
CA TYR A 233 -12.74 5.15 15.45
C TYR A 233 -14.18 4.62 15.30
N LYS A 234 -15.15 5.53 15.13
CA LYS A 234 -16.58 5.20 15.08
C LYS A 234 -17.34 6.01 14.03
N ARG A 235 -17.22 5.61 12.75
CA ARG A 235 -18.31 5.75 11.79
C ARG A 235 -19.15 4.48 11.79
N GLY A 236 -20.29 4.49 12.49
CA GLY A 236 -21.31 3.43 12.41
C GLY A 236 -20.93 2.04 12.93
N GLY A 237 -19.73 1.84 13.51
CA GLY A 237 -19.26 0.54 14.01
C GLY A 237 -18.36 -0.24 13.04
N SER A 238 -17.89 0.37 11.95
CA SER A 238 -16.79 -0.16 11.12
C SER A 238 -15.44 0.37 11.57
N THR A 239 -14.38 -0.43 11.38
CA THR A 239 -12.99 0.08 11.33
C THR A 239 -12.82 0.98 10.10
N GLY A 240 -11.87 1.92 10.16
CA GLY A 240 -11.52 2.70 8.96
C GLY A 240 -10.78 1.84 7.93
N ARG A 241 -10.54 2.41 6.74
CA ARG A 241 -9.77 1.73 5.70
C ARG A 241 -8.27 1.84 6.01
N PRO A 242 -7.52 0.74 6.15
CA PRO A 242 -6.07 0.79 6.40
C PRO A 242 -5.33 1.33 5.18
N GLU A 243 -4.25 2.06 5.38
CA GLU A 243 -3.46 2.63 4.28
C GLU A 243 -2.30 1.72 3.87
N LEU A 244 -2.66 0.52 3.41
CA LEU A 244 -1.73 -0.51 2.94
C LEU A 244 -1.77 -0.57 1.40
N THR A 245 -1.04 0.34 0.74
CA THR A 245 -1.19 0.65 -0.68
C THR A 245 -0.32 -0.22 -1.61
N PHE A 246 -0.70 -0.24 -2.90
CA PHE A 246 0.07 -0.91 -3.96
C PHE A 246 1.56 -0.50 -4.04
N PRO A 247 1.93 0.81 -4.06
CA PRO A 247 3.33 1.23 -4.17
C PRO A 247 4.25 0.63 -3.11
N TYR A 248 3.77 0.47 -1.87
CA TYR A 248 4.53 -0.18 -0.80
C TYR A 248 4.65 -1.69 -0.99
N LEU A 249 3.52 -2.38 -1.18
CA LEU A 249 3.48 -3.84 -1.29
C LEU A 249 4.31 -4.35 -2.47
N ALA A 250 4.29 -3.63 -3.60
CA ALA A 250 5.08 -3.92 -4.79
C ALA A 250 6.56 -3.48 -4.68
N ALA A 251 6.93 -2.75 -3.63
CA ALA A 251 8.30 -2.28 -3.35
C ALA A 251 8.92 -2.91 -2.09
N SER A 252 8.34 -3.99 -1.55
CA SER A 252 8.82 -4.66 -0.31
C SER A 252 10.30 -5.09 -0.35
N SER A 253 10.83 -5.40 -1.54
CA SER A 253 12.25 -5.74 -1.74
C SER A 253 13.19 -4.52 -1.80
N LEU A 254 12.67 -3.29 -1.80
CA LEU A 254 13.49 -2.08 -1.71
C LEU A 254 13.66 -1.68 -0.23
N THR A 255 14.60 -0.77 0.04
CA THR A 255 14.78 -0.26 1.40
C THR A 255 13.50 0.45 1.89
N PRO A 256 13.07 0.25 3.15
CA PRO A 256 11.99 1.01 3.78
C PRO A 256 12.26 2.52 3.69
N VAL A 257 11.24 3.30 3.31
CA VAL A 257 11.38 4.69 2.84
C VAL A 257 12.31 4.76 1.62
N ASN A 258 11.71 4.52 0.46
CA ASN A 258 12.33 4.70 -0.83
C ASN A 258 11.44 5.57 -1.71
N GLY A 259 11.90 5.85 -2.93
CA GLY A 259 11.15 6.63 -3.90
C GLY A 259 9.66 6.26 -3.98
N ARG A 260 9.35 4.95 -4.08
CA ARG A 260 7.98 4.45 -4.33
C ARG A 260 7.03 4.54 -3.16
N ALA A 261 7.57 4.57 -1.94
CA ALA A 261 6.77 4.50 -0.74
C ALA A 261 7.48 5.29 0.37
N TYR A 262 7.04 6.53 0.52
CA TYR A 262 7.42 7.40 1.62
C TYR A 262 6.41 7.23 2.76
N TYR A 263 5.15 7.61 2.51
CA TYR A 263 4.03 7.56 3.45
C TYR A 263 3.77 6.16 3.99
N GLU A 264 4.00 5.12 3.20
CA GLU A 264 3.50 3.78 3.49
C GLU A 264 4.53 2.84 4.14
N ALA A 265 5.71 3.37 4.48
CA ALA A 265 6.75 2.64 5.23
C ALA A 265 6.43 2.43 6.73
N TRP A 266 5.26 2.87 7.18
CA TRP A 266 4.77 2.76 8.56
C TRP A 266 4.74 1.34 9.19
N PRO A 267 4.60 0.20 8.47
CA PRO A 267 4.40 -1.10 9.13
C PRO A 267 5.56 -1.56 10.03
N ILE A 268 6.78 -1.09 9.79
CA ILE A 268 7.92 -1.36 10.68
C ILE A 268 7.76 -0.63 12.03
N LEU A 269 7.20 0.58 12.05
CA LEU A 269 6.91 1.32 13.28
C LEU A 269 5.83 0.60 14.10
N LYS A 270 4.78 0.11 13.44
CA LYS A 270 3.73 -0.72 14.07
C LYS A 270 4.31 -1.99 14.67
N TYR A 271 5.18 -2.72 13.97
CA TYR A 271 5.86 -3.90 14.53
C TYR A 271 6.66 -3.57 15.80
N LEU A 272 7.43 -2.47 15.80
CA LEU A 272 8.27 -2.07 16.93
C LEU A 272 7.46 -1.56 18.15
N GLU A 273 6.29 -0.95 17.91
CA GLU A 273 5.37 -0.52 18.97
C GLU A 273 4.51 -1.67 19.54
N GLU A 274 4.05 -2.58 18.69
CA GLU A 274 3.24 -3.73 19.12
C GLU A 274 4.08 -4.82 19.79
N ASN A 275 5.28 -5.05 19.26
CA ASN A 275 6.23 -6.07 19.71
C ASN A 275 5.58 -7.47 19.90
N PRO A 276 4.99 -8.07 18.86
CA PRO A 276 4.26 -9.34 18.96
C PRO A 276 5.14 -10.53 19.41
N ASP A 277 6.46 -10.42 19.24
CA ASP A 277 7.47 -11.41 19.63
C ASP A 277 8.02 -11.25 21.07
N ASP A 278 7.59 -10.23 21.84
CA ASP A 278 8.15 -9.86 23.16
C ASP A 278 9.68 -9.63 23.13
N LEU A 279 10.19 -9.04 22.04
CA LEU A 279 11.60 -8.69 21.89
C LEU A 279 12.02 -7.63 22.92
N ALA A 280 13.17 -7.85 23.55
CA ALA A 280 13.62 -7.01 24.65
C ALA A 280 13.84 -5.56 24.20
N GLY A 281 13.11 -4.62 24.82
CA GLY A 281 13.26 -3.18 24.62
C GLY A 281 12.36 -2.55 23.56
N TYR A 282 11.50 -3.33 22.89
CA TYR A 282 10.41 -2.84 22.05
C TYR A 282 9.06 -2.95 22.77
N GLY A 283 7.98 -2.42 22.18
CA GLY A 283 6.62 -2.42 22.75
C GLY A 283 6.07 -1.00 22.97
N THR A 284 4.93 -0.89 23.66
CA THR A 284 4.18 0.38 23.78
C THR A 284 5.00 1.52 24.39
N GLY A 285 5.02 2.66 23.70
CA GLY A 285 5.84 3.84 23.98
C GLY A 285 7.23 3.79 23.32
N PHE A 286 7.58 2.74 22.57
CA PHE A 286 8.88 2.66 21.92
C PHE A 286 9.05 3.71 20.82
N VAL A 287 8.02 3.94 19.98
CA VAL A 287 8.14 4.97 18.93
C VAL A 287 8.24 6.37 19.53
N ALA A 288 7.55 6.64 20.64
CA ALA A 288 7.72 7.88 21.41
C ALA A 288 9.17 8.05 21.91
N GLN A 289 9.78 6.99 22.43
CA GLN A 289 11.20 6.97 22.83
C GLN A 289 12.13 7.20 21.63
N LEU A 290 11.85 6.57 20.48
CA LEU A 290 12.65 6.67 19.25
C LEU A 290 12.65 8.12 18.70
N LEU A 291 11.47 8.74 18.59
CA LEU A 291 11.33 10.15 18.21
C LEU A 291 12.04 11.07 19.20
N ALA A 292 11.90 10.82 20.51
CA ALA A 292 12.57 11.60 21.55
C ALA A 292 14.10 11.43 21.58
N SER A 293 14.63 10.34 21.02
CA SER A 293 16.06 10.00 21.03
C SER A 293 16.86 10.61 19.88
N GLY A 294 16.20 11.28 18.92
CA GLY A 294 16.86 12.01 17.83
C GLY A 294 17.67 13.21 18.34
N ASN A 295 18.77 13.53 17.66
CA ASN A 295 19.69 14.60 18.04
C ASN A 295 19.74 15.70 16.96
N PRO A 296 19.32 16.96 17.23
CA PRO A 296 19.30 18.02 16.22
C PRO A 296 20.71 18.43 15.76
N ASP A 297 21.75 18.18 16.57
CA ASP A 297 23.14 18.43 16.21
C ASP A 297 23.74 17.33 15.32
N ASN A 298 23.07 16.17 15.16
CA ASN A 298 23.55 15.03 14.38
C ASN A 298 22.68 14.74 13.14
N LEU A 299 22.73 15.65 12.17
CA LEU A 299 22.02 15.52 10.89
C LEU A 299 22.55 14.39 9.96
N GLN A 300 23.47 13.55 10.46
CA GLN A 300 24.09 12.45 9.70
C GLN A 300 23.68 11.05 10.18
N GLU A 301 22.92 10.95 11.27
CA GLU A 301 22.39 9.70 11.81
C GLU A 301 21.26 9.14 10.94
N SER A 302 21.40 7.90 10.52
CA SER A 302 20.35 7.14 9.85
C SER A 302 19.30 6.61 10.83
N PHE A 303 18.12 6.26 10.32
CA PHE A 303 17.08 5.57 11.10
C PHE A 303 17.60 4.29 11.77
N TYR A 304 18.47 3.53 11.09
CA TYR A 304 19.03 2.28 11.61
C TYR A 304 20.01 2.52 12.78
N GLU A 305 20.86 3.56 12.70
CA GLU A 305 21.74 3.97 13.81
C GLU A 305 20.92 4.45 15.00
N LEU A 306 19.90 5.29 14.77
CA LEU A 306 19.00 5.77 15.81
C LEU A 306 18.23 4.62 16.48
N LEU A 307 17.73 3.65 15.70
CA LEU A 307 17.02 2.47 16.20
C LEU A 307 17.94 1.59 17.08
N ALA A 308 19.12 1.23 16.57
CA ALA A 308 20.11 0.45 17.32
C ALA A 308 20.64 1.17 18.58
N ARG A 309 20.74 2.51 18.55
CA ARG A 309 21.11 3.32 19.71
C ARG A 309 19.98 3.41 20.74
N THR A 310 18.73 3.46 20.29
CA THR A 310 17.54 3.57 21.16
C THR A 310 17.23 2.24 21.85
N ASN A 311 17.37 1.11 21.15
CA ASN A 311 17.27 -0.23 21.74
C ASN A 311 18.55 -1.05 21.51
N SER A 312 19.44 -1.06 22.49
CA SER A 312 20.65 -1.90 22.51
C SER A 312 20.46 -3.31 23.08
N LYS A 313 19.23 -3.70 23.43
CA LYS A 313 18.92 -5.03 24.02
C LYS A 313 18.60 -6.09 22.97
N THR A 314 18.14 -5.67 21.80
CA THR A 314 17.81 -6.54 20.66
C THR A 314 18.55 -6.03 19.44
N ASP A 315 19.27 -6.92 18.78
CA ASP A 315 19.98 -6.59 17.54
C ASP A 315 19.00 -6.23 16.40
N ILE A 316 19.37 -5.25 15.58
CA ILE A 316 18.47 -4.68 14.56
C ILE A 316 18.20 -5.65 13.40
N GLN A 317 19.12 -6.56 13.07
CA GLN A 317 18.88 -7.64 12.11
C GLN A 317 17.78 -8.59 12.62
N THR A 318 17.72 -8.85 13.93
CA THR A 318 16.65 -9.68 14.54
C THR A 318 15.28 -9.02 14.39
N ALA A 319 15.20 -7.72 14.68
CA ALA A 319 13.95 -6.95 14.56
C ALA A 319 13.45 -6.88 13.11
N ILE A 320 14.34 -6.59 12.15
CA ILE A 320 14.01 -6.54 10.71
C ILE A 320 13.59 -7.93 10.20
N GLY A 321 14.29 -8.99 10.59
CA GLY A 321 13.97 -10.35 10.18
C GLY A 321 12.60 -10.81 10.69
N ARG A 322 12.27 -10.53 11.96
CA ARG A 322 10.95 -10.83 12.52
C ARG A 322 9.84 -9.99 11.89
N TYR A 323 10.06 -8.69 11.72
CA TYR A 323 9.16 -7.81 10.98
C TYR A 323 8.80 -8.40 9.60
N ALA A 324 9.79 -8.81 8.81
CA ALA A 324 9.56 -9.43 7.50
C ALA A 324 8.79 -10.76 7.58
N ALA A 325 8.96 -11.55 8.64
CA ALA A 325 8.18 -12.76 8.88
C ALA A 325 6.71 -12.46 9.21
N HIS A 326 6.46 -11.42 10.01
CA HIS A 326 5.09 -10.94 10.30
C HIS A 326 4.39 -10.40 9.05
N MET A 327 5.12 -9.75 8.14
CA MET A 327 4.59 -9.31 6.84
C MET A 327 4.12 -10.44 5.91
N ALA A 328 4.57 -11.70 6.12
CA ALA A 328 4.09 -12.84 5.32
C ALA A 328 2.58 -13.10 5.48
N THR A 329 2.01 -12.70 6.62
CA THR A 329 0.57 -12.90 6.96
C THR A 329 -0.08 -11.64 7.54
N PHE A 330 0.61 -10.50 7.50
CA PHE A 330 0.23 -9.24 8.16
C PHE A 330 -0.14 -9.45 9.65
N ASP A 331 0.68 -10.23 10.37
CA ASP A 331 0.44 -10.67 11.75
C ASP A 331 0.69 -9.55 12.78
N PHE A 332 -0.13 -8.50 12.68
CA PHE A 332 -0.26 -7.38 13.60
C PHE A 332 -1.52 -7.54 14.47
N ARG A 333 -1.70 -6.70 15.49
CA ARG A 333 -2.87 -6.70 16.37
C ARG A 333 -4.19 -6.69 15.59
N GLU A 334 -4.29 -5.90 14.53
CA GLU A 334 -5.47 -5.81 13.65
C GLU A 334 -5.36 -6.64 12.35
N LYS A 335 -4.60 -7.74 12.34
CA LYS A 335 -4.37 -8.68 11.23
C LYS A 335 -5.54 -8.88 10.25
N LYS A 336 -6.76 -9.03 10.76
CA LYS A 336 -7.97 -9.25 9.94
C LYS A 336 -8.30 -8.07 9.03
N VAL A 337 -8.04 -6.84 9.46
CA VAL A 337 -8.25 -5.61 8.68
C VAL A 337 -7.28 -5.59 7.49
N TYR A 338 -5.98 -5.79 7.75
CA TYR A 338 -4.94 -5.84 6.70
C TYR A 338 -5.15 -6.97 5.69
N ASN A 339 -5.42 -8.19 6.16
CA ASN A 339 -5.68 -9.31 5.26
C ASN A 339 -6.95 -9.11 4.42
N ASN A 340 -7.98 -8.44 4.94
CA ASN A 340 -9.19 -8.11 4.17
C ASN A 340 -8.94 -7.02 3.12
N GLU A 341 -8.12 -6.01 3.41
CA GLU A 341 -7.73 -4.99 2.41
C GLU A 341 -6.89 -5.64 1.29
N VAL A 342 -5.87 -6.42 1.63
CA VAL A 342 -5.03 -7.13 0.63
C VAL A 342 -5.85 -8.09 -0.22
N LYS A 343 -6.79 -8.84 0.42
CA LYS A 343 -7.73 -9.70 -0.31
C LYS A 343 -8.60 -8.89 -1.29
N GLN A 344 -9.14 -7.75 -0.89
CA GLN A 344 -9.93 -6.89 -1.78
C GLN A 344 -9.09 -6.32 -2.92
N GLN A 345 -7.86 -5.89 -2.66
CA GLN A 345 -6.96 -5.40 -3.72
C GLN A 345 -6.60 -6.51 -4.73
N LEU A 346 -6.39 -7.75 -4.27
CA LEU A 346 -6.18 -8.91 -5.16
C LEU A 346 -7.45 -9.24 -5.96
N GLN A 347 -8.63 -9.19 -5.34
CA GLN A 347 -9.91 -9.50 -5.99
C GLN A 347 -10.35 -8.45 -7.03
N HIS A 348 -10.02 -7.18 -6.83
CA HIS A 348 -10.44 -6.07 -7.70
C HIS A 348 -9.32 -5.56 -8.64
N GLY A 349 -8.18 -6.26 -8.74
CA GLY A 349 -7.05 -5.83 -9.58
C GLY A 349 -6.35 -4.54 -9.10
N GLY A 350 -6.47 -4.21 -7.81
CA GLY A 350 -5.67 -3.14 -7.18
C GLY A 350 -4.19 -3.52 -7.09
N ILE A 351 -3.90 -4.79 -6.83
CA ILE A 351 -2.57 -5.40 -6.89
C ILE A 351 -2.68 -6.80 -7.48
N TYR A 352 -1.66 -7.25 -8.22
CA TYR A 352 -1.58 -8.63 -8.71
C TYR A 352 -0.74 -9.51 -7.76
N TRP A 353 -1.07 -10.80 -7.68
CA TRP A 353 -0.41 -11.76 -6.78
C TRP A 353 1.12 -11.73 -6.89
N GLN A 354 1.65 -11.68 -8.12
CA GLN A 354 3.09 -11.62 -8.41
C GLN A 354 3.75 -10.26 -8.13
N GLN A 355 3.00 -9.25 -7.69
CA GLN A 355 3.58 -7.98 -7.22
C GLN A 355 3.83 -8.04 -5.72
N LEU A 356 2.86 -8.57 -4.97
CA LEU A 356 2.93 -8.81 -3.53
C LEU A 356 3.90 -9.94 -3.17
N TYR A 357 3.85 -11.07 -3.87
CA TYR A 357 4.65 -12.26 -3.58
C TYR A 357 5.81 -12.42 -4.57
N THR A 358 6.93 -12.94 -4.08
CA THR A 358 8.16 -13.13 -4.87
C THR A 358 8.20 -14.54 -5.45
N MET A 359 7.96 -14.68 -6.75
CA MET A 359 8.18 -15.95 -7.46
C MET A 359 9.68 -16.17 -7.69
N LEU A 360 10.20 -17.30 -7.20
CA LEU A 360 11.60 -17.68 -7.36
C LEU A 360 11.83 -18.44 -8.68
N ASN A 361 13.01 -18.30 -9.25
CA ASN A 361 13.43 -19.02 -10.45
C ASN A 361 14.10 -20.35 -10.07
N ALA A 362 13.64 -21.49 -10.60
CA ALA A 362 14.32 -22.77 -10.39
C ALA A 362 15.76 -22.74 -10.93
N VAL A 363 16.72 -23.26 -10.15
CA VAL A 363 18.14 -23.30 -10.54
C VAL A 363 18.40 -24.53 -11.41
N SER A 364 18.84 -24.30 -12.65
CA SER A 364 19.08 -25.36 -13.63
C SER A 364 20.14 -26.35 -13.13
N GLY A 365 19.76 -27.64 -13.02
CA GLY A 365 20.64 -28.71 -12.55
C GLY A 365 20.69 -28.89 -11.02
N GLU A 366 19.98 -28.07 -10.24
CA GLU A 366 19.92 -28.18 -8.78
C GLU A 366 18.49 -28.45 -8.30
N PRO A 367 18.12 -29.72 -8.03
CA PRO A 367 16.77 -30.08 -7.58
C PRO A 367 16.35 -29.36 -6.31
N ASN A 368 15.14 -28.79 -6.34
CA ASN A 368 14.54 -27.97 -5.29
C ASN A 368 15.36 -26.74 -4.84
N THR A 369 16.37 -26.29 -5.61
CA THR A 369 17.03 -25.01 -5.40
C THR A 369 16.37 -23.93 -6.27
N TYR A 370 16.08 -22.78 -5.68
CA TYR A 370 15.44 -21.65 -6.35
C TYR A 370 16.19 -20.34 -6.04
N ALA A 371 16.39 -19.49 -7.03
CA ALA A 371 17.04 -18.19 -6.91
C ALA A 371 16.01 -17.05 -6.91
N VAL A 372 16.24 -16.01 -6.11
CA VAL A 372 15.46 -14.76 -6.22
C VAL A 372 15.69 -14.12 -7.59
N PRO A 373 14.66 -13.57 -8.27
CA PRO A 373 14.85 -12.76 -9.47
C PRO A 373 15.77 -11.57 -9.16
N ALA A 374 16.68 -11.22 -10.07
CA ALA A 374 17.70 -10.21 -9.81
C ALA A 374 17.09 -8.83 -9.50
N GLU A 375 15.97 -8.50 -10.16
CA GLU A 375 15.21 -7.28 -9.91
C GLU A 375 14.45 -7.27 -8.58
N ARG A 376 14.24 -8.44 -7.95
CA ARG A 376 13.62 -8.61 -6.62
C ARG A 376 14.61 -8.97 -5.51
N ALA A 377 15.90 -9.04 -5.82
CA ALA A 377 16.94 -9.22 -4.82
C ALA A 377 16.86 -8.05 -3.81
N PRO A 378 16.65 -8.34 -2.51
CA PRO A 378 16.29 -7.30 -1.55
C PRO A 378 17.45 -6.32 -1.33
N GLN A 379 17.13 -5.03 -1.23
CA GLN A 379 18.02 -4.00 -0.69
C GLN A 379 18.03 -4.05 0.84
N ALA A 380 18.95 -3.34 1.51
CA ALA A 380 19.05 -3.34 2.97
C ALA A 380 17.69 -3.05 3.64
N ALA A 381 17.32 -3.88 4.62
CA ALA A 381 16.01 -3.92 5.31
C ALA A 381 14.76 -4.14 4.43
N GLY A 382 14.92 -4.31 3.12
CA GLY A 382 13.91 -4.86 2.24
C GLY A 382 13.78 -6.38 2.39
N TYR A 383 12.65 -6.93 1.98
CA TYR A 383 12.32 -8.34 2.17
C TYR A 383 11.51 -8.92 1.01
N ASN A 384 11.50 -10.26 0.93
CA ASN A 384 10.63 -11.03 0.07
C ASN A 384 9.73 -11.93 0.92
N VAL A 385 8.49 -12.12 0.49
CA VAL A 385 7.59 -13.19 0.95
C VAL A 385 7.39 -14.18 -0.19
N ILE A 386 7.64 -15.46 0.08
CA ILE A 386 7.55 -16.57 -0.87
C ILE A 386 6.54 -17.58 -0.32
N PRO A 387 5.28 -17.60 -0.79
CA PRO A 387 4.33 -18.64 -0.43
C PRO A 387 4.82 -20.01 -0.90
N LEU A 388 4.45 -21.07 -0.17
CA LEU A 388 4.88 -22.45 -0.42
C LEU A 388 3.68 -23.41 -0.61
N ASP A 389 3.79 -24.29 -1.60
CA ASP A 389 2.98 -25.50 -1.70
C ASP A 389 3.69 -26.63 -0.94
N ALA A 390 3.15 -26.99 0.21
CA ALA A 390 3.69 -28.05 1.06
C ALA A 390 3.20 -29.44 0.59
N THR A 391 4.13 -30.33 0.26
CA THR A 391 3.83 -31.64 -0.32
C THR A 391 3.53 -32.67 0.77
N ILE A 392 2.30 -32.66 1.29
CA ILE A 392 1.86 -33.63 2.31
C ILE A 392 1.68 -35.02 1.67
N PRO A 393 2.41 -36.06 2.11
CA PRO A 393 2.27 -37.40 1.55
C PRO A 393 0.88 -37.99 1.80
N ALA A 394 0.41 -38.82 0.85
CA ALA A 394 -0.88 -39.49 0.97
C ALA A 394 -1.01 -40.27 2.30
N GLY A 395 -2.14 -40.08 2.99
CA GLY A 395 -2.39 -40.66 4.32
C GLY A 395 -1.74 -39.93 5.50
N GLN A 396 -0.97 -38.85 5.28
CA GLN A 396 -0.46 -37.99 6.35
C GLN A 396 -1.31 -36.72 6.50
N THR A 397 -1.23 -36.09 7.68
CA THR A 397 -1.93 -34.83 8.00
C THR A 397 -0.99 -33.62 8.08
N SER A 398 0.31 -33.83 7.84
CA SER A 398 1.34 -32.80 7.88
C SER A 398 2.61 -33.26 7.16
N VAL A 399 3.46 -32.31 6.77
CA VAL A 399 4.82 -32.54 6.28
C VAL A 399 5.79 -31.65 7.04
N SER A 400 7.04 -32.09 7.19
CA SER A 400 8.12 -31.23 7.67
C SER A 400 8.74 -30.48 6.49
N VAL A 401 8.64 -29.16 6.51
CA VAL A 401 9.25 -28.29 5.48
C VAL A 401 10.58 -27.79 6.01
N GLN A 402 11.67 -28.03 5.27
CA GLN A 402 12.99 -27.49 5.55
C GLN A 402 13.37 -26.47 4.48
N ALA A 403 13.94 -25.35 4.91
CA ALA A 403 14.50 -24.32 4.04
C ALA A 403 15.96 -24.07 4.39
N THR A 404 16.84 -24.08 3.38
CA THR A 404 18.27 -23.73 3.52
C THR A 404 18.54 -22.48 2.68
N LEU A 405 19.09 -21.43 3.29
CA LEU A 405 19.37 -20.15 2.64
C LEU A 405 20.84 -20.04 2.25
N ASN A 406 21.14 -19.58 1.04
CA ASN A 406 22.51 -19.28 0.61
C ASN A 406 22.57 -17.89 -0.03
N GLY A 407 23.19 -16.95 0.67
CA GLY A 407 23.49 -15.62 0.15
C GLY A 407 24.48 -15.70 -1.01
N SER A 408 24.18 -15.04 -2.12
CA SER A 408 24.94 -15.16 -3.38
C SER A 408 25.96 -14.04 -3.60
N THR A 409 25.90 -12.94 -2.83
CA THR A 409 26.90 -11.86 -2.90
C THR A 409 28.04 -12.04 -1.89
N GLN A 410 29.22 -11.54 -2.25
CA GLN A 410 30.44 -11.50 -1.42
C GLN A 410 30.72 -10.09 -0.87
N THR A 411 29.76 -9.16 -0.97
CA THR A 411 29.88 -7.79 -0.42
C THR A 411 30.19 -7.85 1.08
N PRO A 412 31.24 -7.16 1.58
CA PRO A 412 31.53 -7.10 3.00
C PRO A 412 30.32 -6.59 3.81
N GLY A 413 30.03 -7.27 4.91
CA GLY A 413 28.86 -6.96 5.74
C GLY A 413 27.51 -7.38 5.15
N ALA A 414 27.45 -8.12 4.03
CA ALA A 414 26.21 -8.73 3.57
C ALA A 414 25.65 -9.74 4.59
N GLY A 415 24.33 -9.75 4.72
CA GLY A 415 23.62 -10.58 5.69
C GLY A 415 22.15 -10.75 5.29
N TRP A 416 21.56 -11.85 5.76
CA TRP A 416 20.17 -12.21 5.51
C TRP A 416 19.61 -12.90 6.74
N THR A 417 18.34 -12.66 7.02
CA THR A 417 17.60 -13.35 8.07
C THR A 417 16.30 -13.85 7.47
N ALA A 418 16.06 -15.16 7.60
CA ALA A 418 14.90 -15.83 7.07
C ALA A 418 14.14 -16.63 8.15
N TYR A 419 12.86 -16.86 7.87
CA TYR A 419 11.94 -17.65 8.69
C TYR A 419 11.04 -18.47 7.77
N LEU A 420 10.70 -19.69 8.20
CA LEU A 420 9.52 -20.39 7.74
C LEU A 420 8.32 -19.90 8.55
N VAL A 421 7.20 -19.67 7.87
CA VAL A 421 5.94 -19.22 8.50
C VAL A 421 4.82 -20.18 8.07
N ALA A 422 3.99 -20.61 9.00
CA ALA A 422 2.77 -21.38 8.73
C ALA A 422 1.56 -20.70 9.38
N GLU A 423 0.45 -20.58 8.66
CA GLU A 423 -0.80 -19.99 9.17
C GLU A 423 -1.95 -20.98 9.04
N ASN A 424 -2.67 -21.22 10.14
CA ASN A 424 -3.85 -22.07 10.13
C ASN A 424 -5.14 -21.34 9.71
N ALA A 425 -6.20 -22.10 9.44
CA ALA A 425 -7.51 -21.57 9.03
C ALA A 425 -8.17 -20.59 10.03
N SER A 426 -7.67 -20.48 11.26
CA SER A 426 -8.11 -19.46 12.25
C SER A 426 -7.30 -18.15 12.18
N GLY A 427 -6.29 -18.07 11.32
CA GLY A 427 -5.39 -16.93 11.18
C GLY A 427 -4.27 -16.89 12.23
N VAL A 428 -3.97 -17.98 12.92
CA VAL A 428 -2.85 -18.05 13.88
C VAL A 428 -1.58 -18.43 13.14
N SER A 429 -0.58 -17.55 13.17
CA SER A 429 0.74 -17.79 12.59
C SER A 429 1.67 -18.55 13.54
N ARG A 430 2.59 -19.33 12.97
CA ARG A 430 3.68 -20.05 13.62
C ARG A 430 4.95 -19.81 12.84
N TYR A 431 6.06 -19.67 13.56
CA TYR A 431 7.37 -19.30 13.00
C TYR A 431 8.40 -20.37 13.35
N SER A 432 9.36 -20.62 12.45
CA SER A 432 10.57 -21.37 12.79
C SER A 432 11.52 -20.55 13.67
N GLU A 433 12.63 -21.16 14.10
CA GLU A 433 13.83 -20.39 14.44
C GLU A 433 14.33 -19.61 13.22
N SER A 434 15.07 -18.52 13.46
CA SER A 434 15.71 -17.73 12.40
C SER A 434 16.86 -18.51 11.76
N PHE A 435 17.04 -18.36 10.45
CA PHE A 435 18.21 -18.88 9.74
C PHE A 435 18.83 -17.83 8.82
N GLU A 436 20.16 -17.89 8.72
CA GLU A 436 20.98 -16.96 7.94
C GLU A 436 21.60 -17.67 6.72
N SER A 437 22.42 -16.96 5.95
CA SER A 437 23.17 -17.56 4.82
C SER A 437 24.08 -18.71 5.28
N GLY A 438 23.94 -19.88 4.66
CA GLY A 438 24.59 -21.13 5.04
C GLY A 438 23.86 -21.91 6.15
N GLY A 439 22.79 -21.35 6.70
CA GLY A 439 21.92 -21.99 7.69
C GLY A 439 20.64 -22.56 7.11
N SER A 440 19.93 -23.32 7.93
CA SER A 440 18.61 -23.86 7.61
C SER A 440 17.69 -23.86 8.81
N ALA A 441 16.38 -23.85 8.56
CA ALA A 441 15.36 -24.09 9.57
C ALA A 441 14.31 -25.08 9.06
N GLU A 442 13.52 -25.61 9.98
CA GLU A 442 12.46 -26.58 9.71
C GLU A 442 11.17 -26.16 10.42
N LEU A 443 10.03 -26.38 9.76
CA LEU A 443 8.70 -26.12 10.31
C LEU A 443 7.73 -27.20 9.82
N THR A 444 7.02 -27.85 10.74
CA THR A 444 5.91 -28.74 10.38
C THR A 444 4.73 -27.91 9.87
N VAL A 445 4.23 -28.25 8.67
CA VAL A 445 3.04 -27.66 8.04
C VAL A 445 1.94 -28.73 8.01
N HIS A 446 0.76 -28.38 8.51
CA HIS A 446 -0.41 -29.25 8.57
C HIS A 446 -1.34 -29.05 7.36
N ALA A 447 -2.16 -30.05 7.05
CA ALA A 447 -3.13 -29.98 5.97
C ALA A 447 -4.12 -28.82 6.19
N GLY A 448 -4.24 -27.95 5.18
CA GLY A 448 -5.08 -26.74 5.24
C GLY A 448 -4.42 -25.52 5.90
N GLU A 449 -3.16 -25.59 6.33
CA GLU A 449 -2.37 -24.40 6.63
C GLU A 449 -1.81 -23.78 5.34
N LYS A 450 -1.63 -22.46 5.34
CA LYS A 450 -0.77 -21.77 4.37
C LYS A 450 0.67 -21.83 4.87
N ALA A 451 1.64 -21.88 3.97
CA ALA A 451 3.06 -21.84 4.32
C ALA A 451 3.82 -20.79 3.50
N TYR A 452 4.88 -20.23 4.07
CA TYR A 452 5.71 -19.20 3.46
C TYR A 452 7.17 -19.32 3.90
N VAL A 453 8.10 -18.82 3.09
CA VAL A 453 9.40 -18.31 3.55
C VAL A 453 9.37 -16.79 3.49
N SER A 454 9.81 -16.12 4.56
CA SER A 454 10.20 -14.71 4.51
C SER A 454 11.72 -14.62 4.47
N VAL A 455 12.29 -13.78 3.59
CA VAL A 455 13.73 -13.50 3.56
C VAL A 455 13.94 -11.99 3.57
N ALA A 456 14.58 -11.46 4.61
CA ALA A 456 15.00 -10.07 4.69
C ALA A 456 16.49 -9.92 4.43
N ALA A 457 16.89 -8.83 3.76
CA ALA A 457 18.29 -8.42 3.73
C ALA A 457 18.64 -7.70 5.03
N THR A 458 19.49 -8.33 5.82
CA THR A 458 19.93 -7.87 7.14
C THR A 458 21.45 -7.77 7.19
N PRO A 459 22.06 -6.89 6.36
CA PRO A 459 23.49 -6.66 6.39
C PRO A 459 23.89 -6.00 7.72
N THR A 460 25.19 -5.84 7.97
CA THR A 460 25.66 -5.17 9.19
C THR A 460 25.09 -3.75 9.30
N LEU A 461 24.96 -3.22 10.53
CA LEU A 461 24.52 -1.85 10.76
C LEU A 461 25.36 -0.83 9.97
N GLU A 462 26.67 -1.04 9.84
CA GLU A 462 27.55 -0.23 8.99
C GLU A 462 27.08 -0.26 7.52
N SER A 463 26.81 -1.43 6.96
CA SER A 463 26.33 -1.57 5.57
C SER A 463 24.91 -1.03 5.36
N MET A 464 23.99 -1.20 6.31
CA MET A 464 22.66 -0.54 6.26
C MET A 464 22.81 0.98 6.24
N SER A 465 23.66 1.50 7.13
CA SER A 465 23.84 2.95 7.36
C SER A 465 24.74 3.60 6.32
N ALA A 466 25.47 2.82 5.50
CA ALA A 466 26.32 3.33 4.43
C ALA A 466 25.52 3.75 3.17
N VAL A 467 24.37 3.10 2.91
CA VAL A 467 23.53 3.45 1.73
C VAL A 467 22.85 4.81 1.90
N LYS A 468 22.68 5.27 3.15
CA LYS A 468 22.32 6.66 3.50
C LYS A 468 21.15 7.20 2.66
N ILE A 469 20.03 6.46 2.66
CA ILE A 469 18.86 6.77 1.83
C ILE A 469 18.02 7.89 2.46
N GLY A 470 17.48 8.77 1.62
CA GLY A 470 16.52 9.79 2.01
C GLY A 470 15.76 10.38 0.82
N ILE A 471 14.93 11.41 1.06
CA ILE A 471 14.11 12.03 0.00
C ILE A 471 15.01 12.80 -0.96
N ALA A 472 14.89 12.51 -2.25
CA ALA A 472 15.69 13.14 -3.29
C ALA A 472 15.42 14.66 -3.49
N SER A 473 14.44 15.26 -2.82
CA SER A 473 14.02 16.67 -2.97
C SER A 473 14.99 17.70 -2.39
N TRP A 474 15.48 17.50 -1.14
CA TRP A 474 16.13 18.54 -0.31
C TRP A 474 17.47 19.15 -0.82
N ASN A 475 17.95 18.73 -2.00
CA ASN A 475 18.99 19.32 -2.86
C ASN A 475 19.48 18.32 -3.95
N GLY A 476 18.68 17.28 -4.24
CA GLY A 476 19.11 16.15 -5.07
C GLY A 476 20.10 15.18 -4.40
N ALA A 477 20.37 15.30 -3.08
CA ALA A 477 21.29 14.45 -2.31
C ALA A 477 21.15 12.96 -2.62
N PHE A 478 19.90 12.48 -2.62
CA PHE A 478 19.53 11.07 -2.79
C PHE A 478 18.85 10.79 -4.13
N SER A 479 19.04 11.69 -5.10
CA SER A 479 18.56 11.45 -6.46
C SER A 479 19.46 10.47 -7.21
N GLU A 480 18.93 9.80 -8.25
CA GLU A 480 19.63 8.76 -9.01
C GLU A 480 20.94 9.21 -9.70
N LYS A 481 21.22 10.52 -9.77
CA LYS A 481 22.50 11.07 -10.29
C LYS A 481 23.60 11.03 -9.23
N LYS A 482 23.22 11.10 -7.95
CA LYS A 482 24.15 11.04 -6.81
C LYS A 482 24.17 9.65 -6.17
N VAL A 483 23.03 8.95 -6.14
CA VAL A 483 22.88 7.56 -5.66
C VAL A 483 22.06 6.73 -6.67
N PRO A 484 22.65 6.34 -7.83
CA PRO A 484 21.95 5.55 -8.84
C PRO A 484 21.46 4.20 -8.31
N PHE A 485 20.36 3.68 -8.86
CA PHE A 485 19.80 2.39 -8.49
C PHE A 485 20.83 1.26 -8.49
N GLU A 486 21.72 1.19 -9.48
CA GLU A 486 22.75 0.14 -9.57
C GLU A 486 23.87 0.30 -8.54
N SER A 487 23.94 1.43 -7.83
CA SER A 487 24.85 1.64 -6.69
C SER A 487 24.24 1.23 -5.36
N LYS A 488 22.90 1.09 -5.28
CA LYS A 488 22.17 0.65 -4.08
C LYS A 488 22.44 -0.86 -3.90
N PRO A 489 23.09 -1.32 -2.80
CA PRO A 489 23.42 -2.73 -2.64
C PRO A 489 22.18 -3.63 -2.61
N GLN A 490 22.17 -4.65 -3.46
CA GLN A 490 21.20 -5.73 -3.45
C GLN A 490 21.83 -7.01 -2.88
N TYR A 491 21.00 -7.82 -2.22
CA TYR A 491 21.42 -9.00 -1.49
C TYR A 491 20.74 -10.26 -2.08
N PRO A 492 21.18 -10.73 -3.27
CA PRO A 492 20.60 -11.91 -3.91
C PRO A 492 20.91 -13.19 -3.13
N TYR A 493 20.01 -14.17 -3.19
CA TYR A 493 20.13 -15.45 -2.50
C TYR A 493 19.52 -16.60 -3.32
N THR A 494 19.87 -17.83 -2.95
CA THR A 494 19.12 -19.04 -3.30
C THR A 494 18.52 -19.68 -2.05
N LEU A 495 17.38 -20.35 -2.23
CA LEU A 495 16.72 -21.19 -1.24
C LEU A 495 16.68 -22.63 -1.77
N LYS A 496 17.17 -23.58 -0.98
CA LYS A 496 16.86 -24.99 -1.18
C LYS A 496 15.72 -25.39 -0.26
N LEU A 497 14.69 -26.02 -0.83
CA LEU A 497 13.47 -26.41 -0.11
C LEU A 497 13.31 -27.94 -0.14
N ASP A 498 12.99 -28.53 1.01
CA ASP A 498 12.63 -29.95 1.10
C ASP A 498 11.28 -30.06 1.81
N GLY A 499 10.37 -30.91 1.31
CA GLY A 499 8.99 -31.02 1.80
C GLY A 499 8.00 -29.99 1.24
N ALA A 500 8.46 -28.98 0.48
CA ALA A 500 7.63 -27.99 -0.21
C ALA A 500 8.30 -27.44 -1.48
N GLN A 501 7.53 -26.74 -2.31
CA GLN A 501 8.04 -25.93 -3.41
C GLN A 501 7.43 -24.50 -3.36
N PRO A 502 8.06 -23.48 -3.97
CA PRO A 502 7.47 -22.15 -4.04
C PRO A 502 6.16 -22.18 -4.84
N GLN A 503 5.12 -21.51 -4.35
CA GLN A 503 3.90 -21.33 -5.13
C GLN A 503 4.22 -20.54 -6.39
N THR A 504 3.55 -20.93 -7.46
CA THR A 504 3.40 -20.09 -8.65
C THR A 504 2.03 -19.43 -8.61
N ARG A 505 1.81 -18.37 -9.40
CA ARG A 505 0.48 -17.77 -9.52
C ARG A 505 -0.53 -18.82 -10.01
N GLY A 506 -1.47 -19.19 -9.14
CA GLY A 506 -2.63 -19.99 -9.51
C GLY A 506 -3.52 -19.24 -10.51
N ILE A 507 -3.98 -19.93 -11.56
CA ILE A 507 -4.88 -19.39 -12.60
C ILE A 507 -6.27 -20.08 -12.52
N GLU A 508 -6.46 -21.05 -11.62
CA GLU A 508 -7.73 -21.77 -11.45
C GLU A 508 -8.64 -21.08 -10.42
N GLY A 509 -9.93 -20.97 -10.75
CA GLY A 509 -10.99 -20.41 -9.88
C GLY A 509 -11.69 -19.21 -10.51
N GLY A 510 -13.02 -19.31 -10.64
CA GLY A 510 -13.93 -18.33 -11.27
C GLY A 510 -14.13 -17.03 -10.48
N ALA A 511 -13.07 -16.43 -9.93
CA ALA A 511 -13.08 -15.02 -9.62
C ALA A 511 -12.98 -14.24 -10.93
N GLU A 512 -14.12 -13.84 -11.48
CA GLU A 512 -14.18 -12.77 -12.48
C GLU A 512 -13.37 -11.58 -11.96
N HIS A 513 -12.41 -11.10 -12.75
CA HIS A 513 -12.10 -9.67 -12.72
C HIS A 513 -13.35 -8.96 -13.29
N THR A 514 -14.35 -8.76 -12.43
CA THR A 514 -15.50 -7.94 -12.80
C THR A 514 -14.96 -6.57 -13.16
N VAL A 515 -15.08 -6.19 -14.43
CA VAL A 515 -14.77 -4.83 -14.88
C VAL A 515 -15.89 -3.95 -14.35
N ALA A 516 -15.80 -3.61 -13.06
CA ALA A 516 -16.53 -2.51 -12.49
C ALA A 516 -16.21 -1.29 -13.38
N LYS A 517 -17.23 -0.73 -14.03
CA LYS A 517 -17.11 0.58 -14.68
C LYS A 517 -16.45 1.49 -13.66
N ASN A 518 -15.23 1.97 -13.97
CA ASN A 518 -14.38 2.74 -13.08
C ASN A 518 -15.22 3.49 -12.04
N PRO A 519 -15.24 3.08 -10.76
CA PRO A 519 -15.03 4.10 -9.77
C PRO A 519 -13.75 4.79 -10.25
N VAL A 520 -13.81 6.09 -10.50
CA VAL A 520 -12.57 6.85 -10.61
C VAL A 520 -11.93 6.68 -9.24
N VAL A 521 -11.03 5.70 -9.13
CA VAL A 521 -10.13 5.60 -8.01
C VAL A 521 -9.24 6.81 -8.21
N LYS A 522 -9.69 7.92 -7.63
CA LYS A 522 -8.80 8.86 -6.98
C LYS A 522 -8.03 7.99 -5.98
N ASN A 523 -6.97 7.36 -6.47
CA ASN A 523 -5.77 7.33 -5.69
C ASN A 523 -5.51 8.80 -5.44
N THR A 524 -5.75 9.21 -4.20
CA THR A 524 -4.99 10.28 -3.57
C THR A 524 -3.54 9.82 -3.44
N PHE A 525 -2.90 9.50 -4.58
CA PHE A 525 -1.64 10.16 -4.87
C PHE A 525 -2.00 11.63 -4.77
N ALA A 526 -1.40 12.32 -3.81
CA ALA A 526 -1.64 13.72 -3.58
C ALA A 526 -1.52 14.51 -4.91
N GLU A 527 -2.66 14.98 -5.41
CA GLU A 527 -2.76 16.32 -6.03
C GLU A 527 -2.78 17.39 -4.93
N ASP A 528 -2.19 17.11 -3.77
CA ASP A 528 -1.74 18.14 -2.85
C ASP A 528 -0.46 18.71 -3.47
N ALA A 529 -0.41 20.03 -3.55
CA ALA A 529 0.53 20.77 -4.39
C ALA A 529 1.99 20.41 -4.11
N GLU A 530 2.88 20.73 -5.08
CA GLU A 530 4.33 20.64 -4.89
C GLU A 530 4.72 21.10 -3.48
N ASP A 531 5.24 20.16 -2.69
CA ASP A 531 5.55 20.36 -1.27
C ASP A 531 6.79 21.25 -1.15
N THR A 532 6.53 22.52 -1.41
CA THR A 532 7.48 23.62 -1.44
C THR A 532 7.70 24.05 -0.01
N PHE A 533 8.50 23.24 0.70
CA PHE A 533 9.11 23.62 1.97
C PHE A 533 9.72 25.02 1.80
N THR A 534 9.02 26.03 2.33
CA THR A 534 9.40 27.42 2.15
C THR A 534 10.75 27.64 2.80
N GLU A 535 11.78 27.90 1.99
CA GLU A 535 13.03 28.49 2.47
C GLU A 535 12.71 29.82 3.16
N ASP A 536 13.33 30.06 4.31
CA ASP A 536 13.19 31.33 5.03
C ASP A 536 13.59 32.50 4.12
N ALA A 537 12.77 33.54 4.13
CA ALA A 537 12.80 34.58 3.11
C ALA A 537 14.09 35.41 3.08
N GLU A 538 14.64 35.65 1.87
CA GLU A 538 15.15 36.98 1.54
C GLU A 538 15.25 37.29 0.02
N TYR A 539 15.06 38.58 -0.28
CA TYR A 539 15.19 39.30 -1.56
C TYR A 539 14.04 39.37 -2.58
N ARG A 540 13.75 40.64 -2.93
CA ARG A 540 12.75 41.14 -3.87
C ARG A 540 13.36 41.25 -5.28
N PHE A 541 12.54 41.09 -6.31
CA PHE A 541 12.40 42.10 -7.37
C PHE A 541 10.99 42.01 -8.01
N ALA A 542 10.39 43.16 -8.28
CA ALA A 542 9.28 43.29 -9.25
C ALA A 542 9.89 43.41 -10.68
N GLU A 543 9.19 43.36 -11.79
CA GLU A 543 7.94 44.03 -12.19
C GLU A 543 7.38 43.38 -13.50
N ASP A 544 6.10 43.61 -13.79
CA ASP A 544 5.44 43.73 -15.11
C ASP A 544 5.24 42.54 -16.10
N GLY A 545 4.04 42.50 -16.71
CA GLY A 545 3.75 41.76 -17.96
C GLY A 545 2.27 41.36 -18.15
N GLU A 546 1.48 42.15 -18.88
CA GLU A 546 0.02 41.98 -19.07
C GLU A 546 -0.42 41.04 -20.23
N ASP A 547 -1.66 40.55 -20.11
CA ASP A 547 -2.74 40.46 -21.13
C ASP A 547 -2.82 39.41 -22.29
N THR A 548 -3.85 38.54 -22.14
CA THR A 548 -4.99 38.29 -23.08
C THR A 548 -4.93 37.30 -24.26
N PHE A 549 -6.17 36.99 -24.74
CA PHE A 549 -6.66 36.17 -25.87
C PHE A 549 -6.85 34.66 -25.61
N ALA A 550 -7.96 34.01 -26.00
CA ALA A 550 -9.31 34.47 -26.40
C ALA A 550 -10.33 33.30 -26.38
N GLU A 551 -11.63 33.60 -26.40
CA GLU A 551 -12.72 32.61 -26.57
C GLU A 551 -12.92 32.20 -28.04
N ASP A 552 -13.48 31.00 -28.25
CA ASP A 552 -14.34 30.50 -29.37
C ASP A 552 -14.16 28.96 -29.49
N ALA A 553 -15.17 28.11 -29.74
CA ALA A 553 -16.61 28.31 -29.93
C ALA A 553 -17.41 27.03 -29.57
N GLU A 554 -18.75 27.12 -29.63
CA GLU A 554 -19.73 26.05 -29.35
C GLU A 554 -19.55 24.77 -30.20
N ASP A 555 -19.96 23.61 -29.66
CA ASP A 555 -20.74 22.66 -30.48
C ASP A 555 -21.81 21.89 -29.69
N ARG A 556 -22.85 21.42 -30.38
CA ARG A 556 -24.17 21.13 -29.81
C ARG A 556 -24.43 19.63 -29.59
N PHE A 557 -24.98 19.27 -28.43
CA PHE A 557 -25.61 17.96 -28.22
C PHE A 557 -27.11 17.99 -28.56
N THR A 558 -27.52 17.14 -29.50
CA THR A 558 -28.92 16.77 -29.71
C THR A 558 -29.31 15.62 -28.78
N VAL A 559 -30.41 15.80 -28.05
CA VAL A 559 -31.10 14.75 -27.29
C VAL A 559 -32.12 14.06 -28.21
N ASP A 560 -32.29 12.74 -28.03
CA ASP A 560 -33.52 11.92 -28.19
C ASP A 560 -33.08 10.44 -28.42
N GLY A 561 -33.66 9.42 -27.78
CA GLY A 561 -34.69 9.44 -26.74
C GLY A 561 -35.03 8.06 -26.14
N GLU A 562 -35.77 8.13 -25.03
CA GLU A 562 -36.79 7.21 -24.49
C GLU A 562 -36.53 5.69 -24.31
N ASP A 563 -36.60 5.27 -23.03
CA ASP A 563 -36.81 3.88 -22.57
C ASP A 563 -38.21 3.35 -22.91
N ALA A 564 -38.31 2.04 -23.13
CA ALA A 564 -39.57 1.30 -23.01
C ALA A 564 -39.33 -0.10 -22.42
N PHE A 565 -39.64 -0.26 -21.13
CA PHE A 565 -39.77 -1.58 -20.50
C PHE A 565 -41.13 -2.19 -20.85
N THR A 566 -41.14 -3.50 -21.09
CA THR A 566 -42.36 -4.33 -21.03
C THR A 566 -42.10 -5.56 -20.16
N GLU A 567 -43.11 -5.91 -19.37
CA GLU A 567 -43.12 -6.93 -18.32
C GLU A 567 -43.67 -8.28 -18.86
N ASP A 568 -43.83 -9.24 -17.95
CA ASP A 568 -44.56 -10.51 -18.05
C ASP A 568 -43.82 -11.75 -18.59
N GLY A 569 -43.81 -12.82 -17.77
CA GLY A 569 -43.26 -14.13 -18.10
C GLY A 569 -43.01 -15.07 -16.90
N GLU A 570 -44.01 -15.31 -16.05
CA GLU A 570 -43.96 -16.46 -15.12
C GLU A 570 -44.07 -17.78 -15.89
N ASP A 571 -43.33 -18.82 -15.49
CA ASP A 571 -43.81 -20.21 -15.61
C ASP A 571 -43.17 -21.14 -14.56
N THR A 572 -43.83 -22.26 -14.24
CA THR A 572 -43.58 -23.04 -13.00
C THR A 572 -43.54 -24.56 -13.16
N PHE A 573 -42.86 -25.26 -12.22
CA PHE A 573 -42.83 -26.73 -12.01
C PHE A 573 -42.12 -27.55 -13.13
N THR A 574 -41.59 -28.77 -12.92
CA THR A 574 -41.82 -29.83 -11.91
C THR A 574 -40.54 -30.51 -11.38
N GLU A 575 -40.66 -31.19 -10.23
CA GLU A 575 -39.68 -32.15 -9.64
C GLU A 575 -39.90 -33.59 -10.17
N ASP A 576 -39.11 -34.55 -9.65
CA ASP A 576 -39.20 -36.02 -9.71
C ASP A 576 -38.49 -36.79 -10.85
N GLY A 577 -37.62 -37.75 -10.47
CA GLY A 577 -37.00 -38.72 -11.38
C GLY A 577 -35.77 -39.47 -10.84
N GLU A 578 -35.91 -40.30 -9.80
CA GLU A 578 -34.92 -41.36 -9.49
C GLU A 578 -34.99 -42.49 -10.54
N ASP A 579 -33.87 -43.16 -10.85
CA ASP A 579 -33.58 -44.57 -10.46
C ASP A 579 -32.46 -45.23 -11.31
N THR A 580 -31.90 -46.32 -10.76
CA THR A 580 -31.10 -47.41 -11.35
C THR A 580 -29.57 -47.26 -11.46
N PHE A 581 -28.89 -47.96 -10.54
CA PHE A 581 -27.53 -48.47 -10.71
C PHE A 581 -27.48 -49.60 -11.75
N ALA A 582 -26.39 -49.69 -12.50
CA ALA A 582 -25.92 -50.92 -13.13
C ALA A 582 -24.41 -51.07 -12.89
N GLU A 583 -24.00 -52.18 -12.29
CA GLU A 583 -22.61 -52.66 -12.34
C GLU A 583 -22.39 -53.34 -13.69
N ASP A 584 -21.19 -53.23 -14.28
CA ASP A 584 -20.56 -54.30 -15.09
C ASP A 584 -19.09 -53.96 -15.44
N GLU A 585 -18.19 -54.72 -14.82
CA GLU A 585 -16.86 -55.22 -15.27
C GLU A 585 -15.69 -54.27 -15.68
N GLU A 586 -14.51 -54.89 -15.74
CA GLU A 586 -13.17 -54.26 -15.70
C GLU A 586 -12.76 -53.57 -17.01
N ASP A 587 -12.11 -52.40 -16.89
CA ASP A 587 -11.04 -52.01 -17.81
C ASP A 587 -9.92 -51.28 -17.05
N THR A 588 -8.73 -51.87 -17.00
CA THR A 588 -7.58 -51.35 -16.23
C THR A 588 -6.56 -50.67 -17.13
N PHE A 589 -6.52 -49.34 -17.17
CA PHE A 589 -5.32 -48.60 -17.63
C PHE A 589 -5.15 -47.23 -16.94
N THR A 590 -4.06 -47.13 -16.17
CA THR A 590 -3.29 -45.92 -15.76
C THR A 590 -4.01 -44.73 -15.11
N GLU A 591 -3.67 -44.47 -13.84
CA GLU A 591 -3.65 -43.11 -13.28
C GLU A 591 -2.67 -42.22 -14.07
N ASP A 592 -3.13 -41.08 -14.56
CA ASP A 592 -2.46 -39.77 -14.38
C ASP A 592 -3.21 -38.64 -15.13
N ALA A 593 -3.50 -37.56 -14.40
CA ALA A 593 -3.91 -36.22 -14.86
C ALA A 593 -5.31 -36.00 -15.48
N GLU A 594 -5.89 -34.84 -15.12
CA GLU A 594 -6.99 -34.10 -15.77
C GLU A 594 -8.41 -34.70 -15.81
N ASP A 595 -9.10 -34.68 -14.66
CA ASP A 595 -10.55 -34.48 -14.64
C ASP A 595 -10.96 -33.33 -13.70
N ARG A 596 -11.12 -32.13 -14.28
CA ARG A 596 -11.61 -30.89 -13.62
C ARG A 596 -12.38 -30.00 -14.61
N PHE A 597 -13.38 -30.56 -15.29
CA PHE A 597 -14.14 -29.86 -16.34
C PHE A 597 -15.60 -29.53 -15.94
N ALA A 598 -15.86 -29.27 -14.65
CA ALA A 598 -17.21 -29.32 -14.09
C ALA A 598 -18.00 -27.98 -14.01
N GLU A 599 -17.39 -26.80 -14.22
CA GLU A 599 -18.09 -25.52 -14.00
C GLU A 599 -18.50 -24.76 -15.29
N ASP A 600 -17.68 -24.71 -16.34
CA ASP A 600 -17.97 -23.90 -17.55
C ASP A 600 -18.63 -24.66 -18.71
N GLY A 601 -18.39 -25.98 -18.77
CA GLY A 601 -18.63 -26.80 -19.97
C GLY A 601 -17.71 -26.43 -21.15
N GLY A 602 -17.30 -27.42 -21.95
CA GLY A 602 -16.40 -27.17 -23.07
C GLY A 602 -15.94 -28.44 -23.78
N SER A 603 -14.95 -28.30 -24.66
CA SER A 603 -14.35 -29.41 -25.40
C SER A 603 -12.88 -29.15 -25.73
N ALA A 604 -12.14 -30.20 -26.05
CA ALA A 604 -10.76 -30.09 -26.52
C ALA A 604 -10.70 -29.55 -27.96
N HIS A 605 -9.82 -28.58 -28.22
CA HIS A 605 -9.63 -28.02 -29.55
C HIS A 605 -9.00 -29.06 -30.50
N PRO A 606 -9.55 -29.29 -31.72
CA PRO A 606 -9.07 -30.32 -32.63
C PRO A 606 -7.61 -30.13 -33.07
N ASN A 607 -7.11 -28.89 -33.02
CA ASN A 607 -5.72 -28.56 -33.27
C ASN A 607 -4.99 -28.25 -31.95
N GLY A 608 -4.36 -29.28 -31.37
CA GLY A 608 -3.49 -29.21 -30.20
C GLY A 608 -4.03 -29.85 -28.91
N GLY A 609 -5.35 -30.04 -28.80
CA GLY A 609 -6.00 -30.77 -27.70
C GLY A 609 -6.32 -29.98 -26.43
N GLY A 610 -5.93 -28.71 -26.33
CA GLY A 610 -6.24 -27.86 -25.16
C GLY A 610 -7.71 -27.50 -25.02
N PHE A 611 -8.12 -27.16 -23.80
CA PHE A 611 -9.54 -26.94 -23.46
C PHE A 611 -10.08 -25.60 -23.98
N VAL A 612 -11.27 -25.64 -24.56
CA VAL A 612 -12.05 -24.46 -24.98
C VAL A 612 -13.43 -24.53 -24.34
N ALA A 613 -13.77 -23.53 -23.52
CA ALA A 613 -15.08 -23.40 -22.89
C ALA A 613 -16.18 -23.11 -23.93
N ASN A 614 -17.42 -23.51 -23.63
CA ASN A 614 -18.58 -23.34 -24.52
C ASN A 614 -18.88 -21.89 -24.90
N GLY A 615 -18.50 -20.92 -24.06
CA GLY A 615 -18.66 -19.49 -24.34
C GLY A 615 -17.58 -18.87 -25.23
N ALA A 616 -16.46 -19.57 -25.42
CA ALA A 616 -15.31 -19.08 -26.17
C ALA A 616 -15.41 -19.40 -27.67
N SER A 617 -14.77 -18.57 -28.50
CA SER A 617 -14.73 -18.73 -29.96
C SER A 617 -13.30 -18.88 -30.44
N VAL A 618 -12.95 -20.06 -30.96
CA VAL A 618 -11.60 -20.38 -31.45
C VAL A 618 -11.68 -20.86 -32.91
N ASP A 619 -10.91 -20.26 -33.82
CA ASP A 619 -10.82 -20.71 -35.22
C ASP A 619 -10.04 -22.05 -35.32
N GLU A 620 -10.48 -22.97 -36.19
CA GLU A 620 -9.84 -24.29 -36.39
C GLU A 620 -8.31 -24.22 -36.67
N SER A 621 -7.84 -23.13 -37.27
CA SER A 621 -6.43 -22.90 -37.61
C SER A 621 -5.56 -22.46 -36.42
N VAL A 622 -6.15 -22.12 -35.27
CA VAL A 622 -5.45 -21.82 -34.02
C VAL A 622 -4.91 -23.12 -33.43
N TYR A 623 -3.70 -23.09 -32.87
CA TYR A 623 -3.19 -24.19 -32.05
C TYR A 623 -3.44 -23.89 -30.58
N VAL A 624 -4.14 -24.78 -29.87
CA VAL A 624 -4.32 -24.73 -28.41
C VAL A 624 -3.69 -26.00 -27.84
N GLY A 625 -2.51 -25.87 -27.24
CA GLY A 625 -1.75 -27.01 -26.69
C GLY A 625 -2.44 -27.67 -25.50
N PRO A 626 -2.08 -28.91 -25.13
CA PRO A 626 -2.92 -29.77 -24.28
C PRO A 626 -3.26 -29.19 -22.91
N ASN A 627 -2.31 -28.55 -22.21
CA ASN A 627 -2.57 -27.93 -20.89
C ASN A 627 -2.97 -26.44 -20.98
N ALA A 628 -3.20 -25.91 -22.18
CA ALA A 628 -3.63 -24.53 -22.40
C ALA A 628 -5.16 -24.43 -22.39
N ARG A 629 -5.68 -23.28 -21.94
CA ARG A 629 -7.13 -23.08 -21.74
C ARG A 629 -7.62 -21.78 -22.40
N VAL A 630 -8.73 -21.85 -23.13
CA VAL A 630 -9.49 -20.70 -23.62
C VAL A 630 -10.87 -20.71 -22.96
N LEU A 631 -11.19 -19.67 -22.20
CA LEU A 631 -12.31 -19.63 -21.25
C LEU A 631 -13.24 -18.42 -21.47
N ASP A 632 -14.33 -18.38 -20.72
CA ASP A 632 -15.31 -17.29 -20.68
C ASP A 632 -15.86 -16.94 -22.08
N ARG A 633 -15.73 -15.68 -22.51
CA ARG A 633 -16.16 -15.16 -23.83
C ARG A 633 -14.96 -14.78 -24.71
N ALA A 634 -13.80 -15.41 -24.49
CA ALA A 634 -12.58 -15.13 -25.22
C ALA A 634 -12.69 -15.52 -26.71
N VAL A 635 -11.99 -14.78 -27.56
CA VAL A 635 -12.00 -14.95 -29.02
C VAL A 635 -10.57 -15.11 -29.54
N VAL A 636 -10.23 -16.27 -30.11
CA VAL A 636 -8.90 -16.58 -30.62
C VAL A 636 -8.96 -16.93 -32.11
N LYS A 637 -8.22 -16.22 -32.96
CA LYS A 637 -8.38 -16.26 -34.41
C LYS A 637 -7.09 -16.37 -35.21
N GLY A 638 -7.23 -16.76 -36.47
CA GLY A 638 -6.11 -16.86 -37.42
C GLY A 638 -5.18 -18.03 -37.12
N THR A 639 -3.87 -17.78 -37.10
CA THR A 639 -2.82 -18.79 -36.84
C THR A 639 -2.16 -18.58 -35.48
N ALA A 640 -2.88 -18.05 -34.50
CA ALA A 640 -2.39 -17.87 -33.14
C ALA A 640 -2.04 -19.23 -32.50
N ARG A 641 -1.12 -19.21 -31.53
CA ARG A 641 -0.70 -20.40 -30.78
C ARG A 641 -0.79 -20.12 -29.29
N ILE A 642 -1.66 -20.84 -28.59
CA ILE A 642 -1.76 -20.87 -27.14
C ILE A 642 -1.09 -22.17 -26.69
N GLU A 643 -0.02 -22.08 -25.91
CA GLU A 643 0.90 -23.19 -25.63
C GLU A 643 1.17 -23.36 -24.12
N ASP A 644 1.76 -24.50 -23.76
CA ASP A 644 2.13 -24.84 -22.38
C ASP A 644 0.92 -24.85 -21.43
N ARG A 645 0.89 -23.96 -20.43
CA ARG A 645 -0.18 -23.74 -19.44
C ARG A 645 -0.78 -22.33 -19.56
N ALA A 646 -0.67 -21.71 -20.74
CA ALA A 646 -1.22 -20.38 -20.98
C ALA A 646 -2.75 -20.38 -20.94
N VAL A 647 -3.32 -19.28 -20.45
CA VAL A 647 -4.77 -19.09 -20.33
C VAL A 647 -5.21 -17.81 -21.02
N VAL A 648 -6.27 -17.90 -21.83
CA VAL A 648 -6.97 -16.75 -22.43
C VAL A 648 -8.41 -16.76 -21.92
N ARG A 649 -8.88 -15.68 -21.28
CA ARG A 649 -10.20 -15.62 -20.64
C ARG A 649 -10.84 -14.22 -20.71
N GLY A 650 -11.98 -14.00 -20.06
CA GLY A 650 -12.76 -12.76 -20.12
C GLY A 650 -13.39 -12.52 -21.50
N GLU A 651 -13.26 -11.30 -22.01
CA GLU A 651 -13.61 -10.89 -23.38
C GLU A 651 -12.35 -10.75 -24.27
N ALA A 652 -11.23 -11.35 -23.87
CA ALA A 652 -9.93 -11.16 -24.51
C ALA A 652 -9.92 -11.64 -25.96
N LYS A 653 -9.16 -10.94 -26.81
CA LYS A 653 -9.06 -11.16 -28.26
C LYS A 653 -7.62 -11.45 -28.64
N VAL A 654 -7.35 -12.64 -29.17
CA VAL A 654 -6.02 -13.04 -29.64
C VAL A 654 -6.09 -13.36 -31.14
N GLY A 655 -5.16 -12.83 -31.94
CA GLY A 655 -5.24 -12.92 -33.39
C GLY A 655 -3.90 -12.92 -34.12
N GLY A 656 -3.96 -13.06 -35.45
CA GLY A 656 -2.79 -13.08 -36.31
C GLY A 656 -1.98 -14.37 -36.15
N SER A 657 -0.69 -14.23 -35.85
CA SER A 657 0.27 -15.30 -35.55
C SER A 657 0.86 -15.14 -34.14
N ALA A 658 0.13 -14.50 -33.22
CA ALA A 658 0.54 -14.29 -31.85
C ALA A 658 0.82 -15.62 -31.11
N ARG A 659 1.76 -15.60 -30.16
CA ARG A 659 2.15 -16.78 -29.35
C ARG A 659 2.00 -16.48 -27.87
N ILE A 660 1.09 -17.17 -27.20
CA ILE A 660 0.86 -17.10 -25.75
C ILE A 660 1.39 -18.42 -25.16
N THR A 661 2.32 -18.38 -24.22
CA THR A 661 3.14 -19.56 -23.81
C THR A 661 3.53 -19.49 -22.33
N ASN A 662 4.06 -20.59 -21.80
CA ASN A 662 4.38 -20.84 -20.39
C ASN A 662 3.14 -20.76 -19.48
N HIS A 663 3.07 -19.77 -18.61
CA HIS A 663 2.00 -19.53 -17.63
C HIS A 663 1.38 -18.14 -17.83
N ALA A 664 1.46 -17.61 -19.06
CA ALA A 664 0.90 -16.31 -19.41
C ALA A 664 -0.63 -16.29 -19.26
N LEU A 665 -1.17 -15.15 -18.82
CA LEU A 665 -2.61 -14.90 -18.77
C LEU A 665 -2.96 -13.70 -19.66
N VAL A 666 -3.90 -13.89 -20.57
CA VAL A 666 -4.55 -12.80 -21.30
C VAL A 666 -6.02 -12.78 -20.85
N GLN A 667 -6.47 -11.68 -20.24
CA GLN A 667 -7.82 -11.57 -19.66
C GLN A 667 -8.42 -10.16 -19.85
N GLY A 668 -9.59 -9.92 -19.25
CA GLY A 668 -10.32 -8.66 -19.45
C GLY A 668 -10.81 -8.53 -20.90
N GLY A 669 -10.75 -7.33 -21.46
CA GLY A 669 -10.95 -7.05 -22.90
C GLY A 669 -9.63 -6.90 -23.68
N ALA A 670 -8.53 -7.45 -23.16
CA ALA A 670 -7.19 -7.31 -23.76
C ALA A 670 -7.12 -7.82 -25.20
N ARG A 671 -6.24 -7.22 -26.00
CA ARG A 671 -5.99 -7.56 -27.41
C ARG A 671 -4.54 -7.97 -27.62
N VAL A 672 -4.30 -9.16 -28.18
CA VAL A 672 -2.96 -9.62 -28.59
C VAL A 672 -2.97 -10.00 -30.06
N GLU A 673 -2.23 -9.25 -30.90
CA GLU A 673 -2.33 -9.31 -32.36
C GLU A 673 -0.95 -9.38 -33.04
N GLY A 674 -0.92 -9.46 -34.37
CA GLY A 674 0.33 -9.53 -35.14
C GLY A 674 1.09 -10.84 -34.92
N SER A 675 2.38 -10.78 -34.63
CA SER A 675 3.25 -11.89 -34.21
C SER A 675 3.74 -11.71 -32.77
N ALA A 676 2.99 -10.96 -31.94
CA ALA A 676 3.35 -10.68 -30.57
C ALA A 676 3.56 -11.96 -29.74
N VAL A 677 4.45 -11.89 -28.74
CA VAL A 677 4.76 -13.00 -27.84
C VAL A 677 4.46 -12.61 -26.41
N VAL A 678 3.63 -13.40 -25.72
CA VAL A 678 3.35 -13.27 -24.28
C VAL A 678 3.79 -14.55 -23.59
N SER A 679 4.75 -14.48 -22.68
CA SER A 679 5.43 -15.66 -22.10
C SER A 679 5.78 -15.52 -20.61
N GLY A 680 6.38 -16.56 -20.01
CA GLY A 680 6.63 -16.61 -18.57
C GLY A 680 5.33 -16.62 -17.75
N TYR A 681 5.23 -15.75 -16.76
CA TYR A 681 4.05 -15.47 -15.94
C TYR A 681 3.43 -14.11 -16.29
N ALA A 682 3.64 -13.62 -17.52
CA ALA A 682 3.11 -12.33 -17.95
C ALA A 682 1.59 -12.24 -17.85
N ILE A 683 1.09 -11.05 -17.57
CA ILE A 683 -0.34 -10.72 -17.54
C ILE A 683 -0.62 -9.61 -18.57
N VAL A 684 -1.60 -9.83 -19.44
CA VAL A 684 -2.19 -8.79 -20.28
C VAL A 684 -3.68 -8.69 -19.93
N ASP A 685 -4.13 -7.52 -19.48
CA ASP A 685 -5.42 -7.33 -18.80
C ASP A 685 -6.13 -6.04 -19.25
N GLU A 686 -7.36 -5.85 -18.76
CA GLU A 686 -8.20 -4.67 -18.97
C GLU A 686 -8.45 -4.40 -20.46
N SER A 687 -7.97 -3.30 -21.05
CA SER A 687 -8.15 -2.98 -22.49
C SER A 687 -6.83 -2.95 -23.27
N ALA A 688 -5.74 -3.43 -22.64
CA ALA A 688 -4.38 -3.36 -23.17
C ALA A 688 -4.25 -3.97 -24.57
N LEU A 689 -3.33 -3.43 -25.38
CA LEU A 689 -3.08 -3.87 -26.76
C LEU A 689 -1.61 -4.24 -26.95
N VAL A 690 -1.33 -5.50 -27.23
CA VAL A 690 0.01 -6.00 -27.57
C VAL A 690 0.00 -6.46 -29.02
N LYS A 691 0.82 -5.87 -29.90
CA LYS A 691 0.74 -6.11 -31.36
C LYS A 691 2.12 -6.16 -32.04
N ASP A 692 2.12 -6.32 -33.36
CA ASP A 692 3.30 -6.35 -34.22
C ASP A 692 4.29 -7.47 -33.85
N GLN A 693 5.51 -7.17 -33.40
CA GLN A 693 6.53 -8.14 -32.93
C GLN A 693 6.81 -7.97 -31.42
N ALA A 694 5.90 -7.30 -30.69
CA ALA A 694 6.07 -6.97 -29.28
C ALA A 694 6.24 -8.21 -28.39
N ARG A 695 6.92 -8.03 -27.26
CA ARG A 695 7.19 -9.11 -26.28
C ARG A 695 6.79 -8.70 -24.88
N VAL A 696 5.96 -9.51 -24.23
CA VAL A 696 5.66 -9.39 -22.81
C VAL A 696 6.11 -10.68 -22.13
N GLY A 697 7.00 -10.60 -21.14
CA GLY A 697 7.66 -11.78 -20.58
C GLY A 697 8.12 -11.62 -19.13
N GLY A 698 8.64 -12.70 -18.56
CA GLY A 698 9.02 -12.73 -17.14
C GLY A 698 7.78 -12.75 -16.24
N GLN A 699 7.65 -11.78 -15.36
CA GLN A 699 6.52 -11.56 -14.44
C GLN A 699 5.79 -10.24 -14.77
N ALA A 700 5.98 -9.72 -15.99
CA ALA A 700 5.48 -8.41 -16.41
C ALA A 700 3.95 -8.32 -16.47
N ILE A 701 3.42 -7.11 -16.27
CA ILE A 701 1.98 -6.82 -16.29
C ILE A 701 1.72 -5.66 -17.26
N VAL A 702 0.81 -5.86 -18.22
CA VAL A 702 0.33 -4.82 -19.13
C VAL A 702 -1.18 -4.69 -18.95
N ARG A 703 -1.65 -3.52 -18.51
CA ARG A 703 -3.07 -3.26 -18.16
C ARG A 703 -3.51 -1.86 -18.60
N GLY A 704 -4.72 -1.45 -18.25
CA GLY A 704 -5.32 -0.19 -18.66
C GLY A 704 -5.65 -0.21 -20.15
N GLU A 705 -5.26 0.87 -20.82
CA GLU A 705 -5.28 1.05 -22.28
C GLU A 705 -3.84 1.08 -22.83
N ALA A 706 -2.87 0.51 -22.10
CA ALA A 706 -1.46 0.54 -22.49
C ALA A 706 -1.23 -0.25 -23.78
N VAL A 707 -0.33 0.27 -24.63
CA VAL A 707 -0.05 -0.28 -25.96
C VAL A 707 1.39 -0.73 -26.03
N VAL A 708 1.64 -1.97 -26.44
CA VAL A 708 2.98 -2.49 -26.76
C VAL A 708 3.00 -2.89 -28.24
N SER A 709 3.92 -2.34 -29.02
CA SER A 709 3.92 -2.38 -30.48
C SER A 709 5.33 -2.37 -31.08
N GLY A 710 5.44 -2.47 -32.40
CA GLY A 710 6.75 -2.61 -33.06
C GLY A 710 7.50 -3.85 -32.56
N SER A 711 8.72 -3.66 -32.05
CA SER A 711 9.53 -4.69 -31.36
C SER A 711 9.64 -4.40 -29.85
N GLY A 712 8.76 -3.56 -29.29
CA GLY A 712 8.78 -3.13 -27.90
C GLY A 712 8.61 -4.28 -26.90
N GLN A 713 9.23 -4.16 -25.73
CA GLN A 713 9.35 -5.24 -24.76
C GLN A 713 8.97 -4.79 -23.34
N VAL A 714 8.19 -5.60 -22.65
CA VAL A 714 7.91 -5.48 -21.20
C VAL A 714 8.35 -6.77 -20.52
N LEU A 715 9.35 -6.69 -19.64
CA LEU A 715 10.10 -7.85 -19.14
C LEU A 715 10.26 -7.80 -17.61
N GLU A 716 10.87 -8.85 -17.06
CA GLU A 716 11.21 -8.96 -15.62
C GLU A 716 9.94 -8.74 -14.78
N SER A 717 9.93 -7.88 -13.77
CA SER A 717 8.77 -7.64 -12.89
C SER A 717 8.05 -6.30 -13.19
N ALA A 718 8.23 -5.74 -14.40
CA ALA A 718 7.74 -4.41 -14.73
C ALA A 718 6.22 -4.35 -15.03
N GLN A 719 5.62 -3.18 -14.79
CA GLN A 719 4.22 -2.89 -15.08
C GLN A 719 4.09 -1.73 -16.07
N ALA A 720 3.32 -1.94 -17.14
CA ALA A 720 2.82 -0.89 -18.03
C ALA A 720 1.29 -0.72 -17.84
N SER A 721 0.83 0.53 -17.72
CA SER A 721 -0.56 0.84 -17.35
C SER A 721 -1.02 2.22 -17.83
N GLY A 722 -2.29 2.58 -17.56
CA GLY A 722 -2.88 3.80 -18.08
C GLY A 722 -2.91 3.77 -19.61
N TYR A 723 -2.45 4.82 -20.28
CA TYR A 723 -2.34 4.89 -21.74
C TYR A 723 -0.88 4.80 -22.22
N TYR A 724 0.02 4.14 -21.47
CA TYR A 724 1.45 4.17 -21.79
C TYR A 724 1.76 3.43 -23.09
N GLU A 725 2.47 4.07 -24.02
CA GLU A 725 2.82 3.49 -25.32
C GLU A 725 4.28 2.98 -25.34
N ILE A 726 4.47 1.72 -25.71
CA ILE A 726 5.78 1.08 -25.84
C ILE A 726 5.94 0.66 -27.29
N GLY A 727 6.97 1.18 -27.96
CA GLY A 727 7.19 0.98 -29.39
C GLY A 727 8.66 1.07 -29.81
N GLY A 728 8.92 1.01 -31.11
CA GLY A 728 10.28 0.85 -31.62
C GLY A 728 10.90 -0.47 -31.13
N ASN A 729 12.07 -0.38 -30.49
CA ASN A 729 12.75 -1.49 -29.81
C ASN A 729 12.79 -1.30 -28.27
N ALA A 730 11.97 -0.39 -27.73
CA ALA A 730 12.09 0.04 -26.33
C ALA A 730 11.86 -1.12 -25.34
N VAL A 731 12.54 -1.07 -24.18
CA VAL A 731 12.54 -2.15 -23.18
C VAL A 731 12.18 -1.59 -21.80
N VAL A 732 11.01 -1.97 -21.28
CA VAL A 732 10.55 -1.66 -19.93
C VAL A 732 10.75 -2.90 -19.05
N LYS A 733 11.63 -2.83 -18.05
CA LYS A 733 12.05 -3.99 -17.24
C LYS A 733 12.36 -3.64 -15.78
N GLY A 734 12.98 -4.54 -15.03
CA GLY A 734 13.23 -4.39 -13.59
C GLY A 734 11.92 -4.44 -12.81
N LEU A 735 11.73 -3.48 -11.89
CA LEU A 735 10.47 -3.24 -11.20
C LEU A 735 9.72 -2.04 -11.81
N SER A 736 10.10 -1.55 -13.01
CA SER A 736 9.58 -0.29 -13.61
C SER A 736 8.05 -0.21 -13.53
N LEU A 737 7.52 0.95 -13.14
CA LEU A 737 6.10 1.24 -13.06
C LEU A 737 5.77 2.41 -14.01
N VAL A 738 5.30 2.10 -15.22
CA VAL A 738 5.02 3.12 -16.24
C VAL A 738 3.51 3.28 -16.46
N ARG A 739 3.05 4.53 -16.44
CA ARG A 739 1.64 4.94 -16.51
C ARG A 739 1.50 6.14 -17.44
N GLY A 740 0.82 5.96 -18.56
CA GLY A 740 0.73 6.99 -19.61
C GLY A 740 -0.28 8.09 -19.32
N GLY A 741 -0.14 8.81 -18.21
CA GLY A 741 -0.93 10.01 -17.89
C GLY A 741 -2.43 9.88 -18.19
N SER A 742 -2.90 10.66 -19.16
CA SER A 742 -4.31 10.69 -19.62
C SER A 742 -4.41 10.45 -21.12
N ARG A 743 -5.59 10.11 -21.63
CA ARG A 743 -5.81 9.82 -23.06
C ARG A 743 -5.43 10.96 -24.02
N SER A 744 -5.45 12.21 -23.56
CA SER A 744 -5.03 13.39 -24.35
C SER A 744 -3.56 13.75 -24.16
N ALA A 745 -2.92 13.27 -23.10
CA ALA A 745 -1.53 13.51 -22.75
C ALA A 745 -0.91 12.21 -22.22
N HIS A 746 -0.66 11.27 -23.13
CA HIS A 746 -0.05 9.98 -22.83
C HIS A 746 1.37 9.90 -23.37
N GLY A 747 2.26 9.38 -22.52
CA GLY A 747 3.67 9.18 -22.79
C GLY A 747 3.98 7.75 -23.18
N GLY A 748 5.27 7.46 -23.26
CA GLY A 748 5.74 6.16 -23.72
C GLY A 748 7.24 5.95 -23.69
N ALA A 749 7.64 4.73 -24.02
CA ALA A 749 9.01 4.37 -24.34
C ALA A 749 9.08 3.96 -25.82
N GLN A 750 9.87 4.67 -26.60
CA GLN A 750 9.98 4.55 -28.05
C GLN A 750 11.46 4.39 -28.45
N GLY A 751 11.71 4.09 -29.72
CA GLY A 751 13.08 3.96 -30.24
C GLY A 751 13.87 2.90 -29.49
N ASP A 752 15.02 3.27 -28.92
CA ASP A 752 15.90 2.37 -28.16
C ASP A 752 15.92 2.74 -26.65
N ALA A 753 14.82 3.30 -26.12
CA ALA A 753 14.71 3.64 -24.70
C ALA A 753 14.62 2.40 -23.80
N VAL A 754 15.28 2.44 -22.63
CA VAL A 754 15.27 1.35 -21.65
C VAL A 754 14.91 1.89 -20.27
N THR A 755 13.86 1.37 -19.64
CA THR A 755 13.55 1.65 -18.22
C THR A 755 13.84 0.43 -17.36
N TYR A 756 14.44 0.62 -16.19
CA TYR A 756 14.86 -0.49 -15.31
C TYR A 756 14.89 -0.07 -13.84
N GLY A 757 15.20 -1.02 -12.95
CA GLY A 757 15.29 -0.78 -11.52
C GLY A 757 13.95 -0.33 -10.93
N ASP A 758 13.98 0.74 -10.14
CA ASP A 758 12.83 1.35 -9.48
C ASP A 758 12.12 2.46 -10.29
N PHE A 759 12.33 2.53 -11.62
CA PHE A 759 11.75 3.57 -12.50
C PHE A 759 10.24 3.80 -12.30
N PHE A 760 9.81 5.06 -12.38
CA PHE A 760 8.40 5.46 -12.37
C PHE A 760 8.12 6.62 -13.34
N ASP A 761 7.05 6.49 -14.12
CA ASP A 761 6.50 7.58 -14.93
C ASP A 761 4.97 7.58 -14.86
N ASP A 762 4.40 8.73 -14.59
CA ASP A 762 2.98 9.03 -14.48
C ASP A 762 2.57 10.30 -15.26
N GLN A 763 3.53 11.04 -15.83
CA GLN A 763 3.34 12.41 -16.34
C GLN A 763 3.34 12.53 -17.87
N GLY A 764 3.26 11.39 -18.58
CA GLY A 764 3.01 11.37 -20.02
C GLY A 764 4.19 11.83 -20.89
N TYR A 765 5.42 11.54 -20.48
CA TYR A 765 6.62 11.83 -21.26
C TYR A 765 6.94 10.72 -22.27
N THR A 766 7.55 11.07 -23.40
CA THR A 766 8.03 10.09 -24.38
C THR A 766 9.55 9.99 -24.33
N LEU A 767 10.03 8.85 -23.83
CA LEU A 767 11.45 8.48 -23.83
C LEU A 767 11.80 7.88 -25.19
N THR A 768 12.74 8.45 -25.94
CA THR A 768 13.06 7.99 -27.31
C THR A 768 14.38 7.21 -27.42
N SER A 769 15.28 7.37 -26.44
CA SER A 769 16.53 6.60 -26.32
C SER A 769 17.18 6.78 -24.94
N GLY A 770 18.12 5.91 -24.59
CA GLY A 770 18.87 5.96 -23.34
C GLY A 770 18.28 5.07 -22.24
N ALA A 771 19.02 4.96 -21.12
CA ALA A 771 18.63 4.12 -19.99
C ALA A 771 18.19 4.97 -18.77
N PHE A 772 17.04 4.64 -18.19
CA PHE A 772 16.34 5.38 -17.13
C PHE A 772 16.00 4.48 -15.93
N SER A 773 16.25 4.97 -14.73
CA SER A 773 15.89 4.38 -13.42
C SER A 773 15.47 5.49 -12.45
N GLY A 774 14.97 5.13 -11.26
CA GLY A 774 14.52 6.09 -10.26
C GLY A 774 13.03 6.39 -10.26
N TYR A 775 12.50 6.59 -9.06
CA TYR A 775 11.08 6.90 -8.87
C TYR A 775 10.70 8.35 -9.17
N GLN A 776 11.65 9.29 -9.24
CA GLN A 776 11.29 10.68 -9.55
C GLN A 776 10.58 10.73 -10.91
N SER A 777 9.32 11.16 -10.91
CA SER A 777 8.53 11.30 -12.14
C SER A 777 9.32 12.03 -13.20
N VAL A 778 9.08 11.73 -14.48
CA VAL A 778 9.86 12.35 -15.55
C VAL A 778 9.73 13.88 -15.50
N GLN A 779 8.57 14.41 -15.07
CA GLN A 779 8.38 15.85 -14.81
C GLN A 779 9.34 16.41 -13.75
N ALA A 780 9.43 15.78 -12.56
CA ALA A 780 10.34 16.22 -11.50
C ALA A 780 11.81 16.09 -11.93
N SER A 781 12.15 14.96 -12.57
CA SER A 781 13.47 14.69 -13.13
C SER A 781 13.90 15.74 -14.16
N VAL A 782 12.99 16.18 -15.03
CA VAL A 782 13.26 17.16 -16.09
C VAL A 782 13.33 18.59 -15.54
N ASN A 783 12.38 18.99 -14.70
CA ASN A 783 12.30 20.35 -14.16
C ASN A 783 13.48 20.66 -13.23
N THR A 784 13.78 19.77 -12.29
CA THR A 784 14.76 20.03 -11.24
C THR A 784 16.21 19.85 -11.72
N PHE A 785 16.46 19.04 -12.76
CA PHE A 785 17.83 18.67 -13.16
C PHE A 785 18.25 19.08 -14.57
N LYS A 786 17.34 19.63 -15.41
CA LYS A 786 17.52 20.09 -16.81
C LYS A 786 18.07 19.08 -17.83
N ASP A 787 18.65 17.99 -17.36
CA ASP A 787 18.98 16.76 -18.07
C ASP A 787 18.45 15.62 -17.16
N GLY A 788 17.18 15.22 -17.34
CA GLY A 788 16.58 14.10 -16.60
C GLY A 788 17.43 12.83 -16.70
N TYR A 789 17.29 11.91 -15.73
CA TYR A 789 18.21 10.79 -15.39
C TYR A 789 18.38 9.69 -16.47
N ALA A 790 18.77 10.11 -17.68
CA ALA A 790 19.15 9.29 -18.80
C ALA A 790 20.67 9.13 -18.81
N LYS A 791 21.16 7.89 -18.79
CA LYS A 791 22.54 7.61 -19.18
C LYS A 791 22.64 7.77 -20.70
N LYS A 792 22.96 8.98 -21.18
CA LYS A 792 23.08 9.31 -22.60
C LYS A 792 24.15 8.45 -23.27
N SER A 793 23.71 7.42 -24.00
CA SER A 793 24.24 7.13 -25.33
C SER A 793 23.40 7.93 -26.33
N ASP A 794 23.84 9.16 -26.58
CA ASP A 794 23.57 9.93 -27.80
C ASP A 794 22.12 10.37 -28.11
N GLY A 795 21.19 10.36 -27.14
CA GLY A 795 19.82 10.87 -27.35
C GLY A 795 19.07 11.32 -26.08
N GLY A 796 17.80 11.73 -26.23
CA GLY A 796 17.06 12.50 -25.21
C GLY A 796 15.62 12.04 -24.94
N TYR A 797 14.86 12.93 -24.30
CA TYR A 797 13.43 12.79 -23.99
C TYR A 797 12.65 13.96 -24.62
N GLU A 798 11.40 13.72 -25.00
CA GLU A 798 10.49 14.77 -25.46
C GLU A 798 9.19 14.69 -24.66
N ARG A 799 8.65 15.84 -24.23
CA ARG A 799 7.31 15.88 -23.63
C ARG A 799 6.32 15.65 -24.77
N GLY A 800 5.38 14.72 -24.61
CA GLY A 800 4.34 14.51 -25.60
C GLY A 800 3.57 15.80 -25.87
N THR A 801 3.71 16.35 -27.08
CA THR A 801 2.88 17.44 -27.58
C THR A 801 1.89 16.86 -28.57
N ASN A 802 0.61 16.85 -28.18
CA ASN A 802 -0.53 16.78 -29.09
C ASN A 802 -0.98 18.20 -29.41
#